data_AF-A0A2G2FEM1-F1
#
_entry.id   AF-A0A2G2FEM1-F1
#
_cell.length_a   1.000
_cell.length_b   1.000
_cell.length_c   1.000
_cell.angle_alpha   90.00
_cell.angle_beta   90.00
_cell.angle_gamma   90.00
#
_symmetry.space_group_name_H-M   'P 1'
#
loop_
_entity.id
_entity.type
_entity.pdbx_description
1 polymer ?
#
loop_
_entity_poly.entity_id
_entity_poly.type
_entity_poly.pdbx_seq_one_letter_code
_entity_poly.pdbx_strand_id
1 'polypeptide(L)'
;MKKGLIILGILCSFSSVFGQTDINDARTNFSVGQTVTIRGVAADGGELGPIRYIQDVTGGIPVYGPSSVSGISRGDSVEITGELKDFSGLLEIDPITNVNNFGAGTEIAPWVITISNLGETFEGRILQFDDITFPDAGSTFSGGTNYDFTDGTNTGELRIQNGSDLVGVTIPSGPQTLVGLGSEYNGTYQVLPRDNNDIFPYAAPDKKIVVEVDGTSFLNGNTAYIGTTVSTPITIKNIGVNNLTISGTSITGPEAGDFSTDIVAGAIAGGGETNNTLTFTSGGNGSRQAVLEINSDDPDDPTFVVNIYAIGNDDLATEPTDGATALTFSNVKAYTMSASYSPSTDAENYIVVWKKGSAPTGAPVDGENYLRGDVIGDAQVAYIGSGTSFTPRGIRANTDYYFDVYSFNGYGNFTNYNQTNVLSGNESSTGEQIGNYYNGISSLSPTLIDDLTTLINPHNFSSYFLYKTIMMDQFEVRDTTNGESFVECAYSGERKVFSGPFDWTATGYSREHTYAHSWMPTFPADNPEEAEYVDYHNLYPTNLAQANSPRSNLPFGIITGPVVFNYLEGSVGEIADGSYVYEPRDDQKGNLARAIFYMATCYNGPNGTGDDWSIPSNQDQDVLKNWHFGDLPDNYEIARHELIYETQNNRNPYIDSVDFACFVNFSDMTYDEDCALSLDENIVESNLVVFPNPSNDMVYVQVNGINIEKLTITDMTGRVVGEFNSEMAVKINVKDFNAGSYILNITTDQGSAQRKLIVQ
;
A
#
# COMPACT_ATOMS: atom_id res chain seq x y z
N MET A 1 -64.79 21.85 -17.41
CA MET A 1 -64.33 20.64 -16.69
C MET A 1 -63.07 20.18 -17.42
N LYS A 2 -61.87 20.55 -16.96
CA LYS A 2 -60.98 19.83 -16.00
C LYS A 2 -60.70 18.39 -16.44
N LYS A 3 -59.50 18.14 -17.00
CA LYS A 3 -58.29 17.54 -16.38
C LYS A 3 -58.36 16.00 -16.35
N GLY A 4 -57.33 15.22 -16.71
CA GLY A 4 -55.94 15.57 -16.93
C GLY A 4 -55.13 14.44 -17.60
N LEU A 5 -53.91 14.82 -17.99
CA LEU A 5 -52.82 13.94 -18.43
C LEU A 5 -52.36 13.04 -17.27
N ILE A 6 -52.02 11.79 -17.60
CA ILE A 6 -51.16 10.93 -16.78
C ILE A 6 -49.89 10.70 -17.60
N ILE A 7 -48.79 11.29 -17.11
CA ILE A 7 -47.42 11.00 -17.51
C ILE A 7 -47.01 9.76 -16.70
N LEU A 8 -46.68 8.67 -17.38
CA LEU A 8 -46.15 7.46 -16.75
C LEU A 8 -44.64 7.65 -16.61
N GLY A 9 -44.19 7.91 -15.38
CA GLY A 9 -42.78 8.00 -15.03
C GLY A 9 -42.11 6.63 -15.17
N ILE A 10 -40.98 6.62 -15.87
CA ILE A 10 -40.03 5.50 -15.87
C ILE A 10 -39.28 5.60 -14.54
N LEU A 11 -39.56 4.64 -13.66
CA LEU A 11 -38.77 4.36 -12.46
C LEU A 11 -37.42 3.79 -12.94
N CYS A 12 -36.35 4.59 -12.92
CA CYS A 12 -35.00 4.04 -12.94
C CYS A 12 -34.74 3.44 -11.56
N SER A 13 -34.69 2.11 -11.50
CA SER A 13 -34.18 1.36 -10.37
C SER A 13 -32.69 1.65 -10.20
N PHE A 14 -32.32 2.37 -9.15
CA PHE A 14 -30.96 2.45 -8.66
C PHE A 14 -30.57 1.09 -8.08
N SER A 15 -29.86 0.29 -8.87
CA SER A 15 -28.93 -0.70 -8.33
C SER A 15 -27.69 0.05 -7.86
N SER A 16 -27.29 -0.21 -6.62
CA SER A 16 -26.03 0.25 -6.03
C SER A 16 -24.86 -0.09 -6.95
N VAL A 17 -24.30 0.92 -7.60
CA VAL A 17 -23.02 0.83 -8.30
C VAL A 17 -21.97 0.98 -7.20
N PHE A 18 -21.29 -0.10 -6.85
CA PHE A 18 -19.99 0.02 -6.19
C PHE A 18 -19.14 0.85 -7.15
N GLY A 19 -18.60 1.98 -6.70
CA GLY A 19 -17.83 2.88 -7.56
C GLY A 19 -16.72 2.11 -8.25
N GLN A 20 -16.78 2.04 -9.58
CA GLN A 20 -15.77 1.38 -10.41
C GLN A 20 -14.47 2.18 -10.30
N THR A 21 -13.37 1.50 -9.95
CA THR A 21 -12.03 2.07 -9.98
C THR A 21 -11.52 1.99 -11.42
N ASP A 22 -11.02 3.09 -11.99
CA ASP A 22 -10.28 3.01 -13.26
C ASP A 22 -8.95 2.27 -13.05
N ILE A 23 -8.41 1.67 -14.10
CA ILE A 23 -7.25 0.78 -13.96
C ILE A 23 -6.02 1.53 -13.47
N ASN A 24 -5.84 2.80 -13.83
CA ASN A 24 -4.71 3.58 -13.34
C ASN A 24 -4.82 3.90 -11.84
N ASP A 25 -6.02 4.24 -11.35
CA ASP A 25 -6.27 4.43 -9.92
C ASP A 25 -6.02 3.15 -9.12
N ALA A 26 -6.46 1.99 -9.64
CA ALA A 26 -6.17 0.68 -9.05
C ALA A 26 -4.66 0.44 -8.92
N ARG A 27 -3.85 0.82 -9.92
CA ARG A 27 -2.39 0.64 -9.88
C ARG A 27 -1.67 1.60 -8.94
N THR A 28 -2.18 2.82 -8.78
CA THR A 28 -1.44 3.92 -8.13
C THR A 28 -1.82 4.13 -6.67
N ASN A 29 -3.09 3.93 -6.33
CA ASN A 29 -3.62 4.27 -5.01
C ASN A 29 -3.88 3.07 -4.10
N PHE A 30 -3.92 1.86 -4.67
CA PHE A 30 -4.08 0.62 -3.94
C PHE A 30 -2.74 -0.11 -3.84
N SER A 31 -2.51 -0.78 -2.72
CA SER A 31 -1.31 -1.59 -2.48
C SER A 31 -1.59 -3.06 -2.73
N VAL A 32 -0.54 -3.83 -2.99
CA VAL A 32 -0.63 -5.29 -3.03
C VAL A 32 -1.29 -5.81 -1.73
N GLY A 33 -2.18 -6.79 -1.86
CA GLY A 33 -3.01 -7.28 -0.77
C GLY A 33 -4.43 -6.71 -0.74
N GLN A 34 -4.72 -5.68 -1.54
CA GLN A 34 -5.99 -4.96 -1.48
C GLN A 34 -6.96 -5.43 -2.55
N THR A 35 -8.22 -5.61 -2.16
CA THR A 35 -9.28 -5.91 -3.13
C THR A 35 -9.66 -4.66 -3.92
N VAL A 36 -9.59 -4.76 -5.25
CA VAL A 36 -10.04 -3.73 -6.18
C VAL A 36 -11.16 -4.27 -7.06
N THR A 37 -12.05 -3.39 -7.53
CA THR A 37 -13.04 -3.69 -8.56
C THR A 37 -12.79 -2.80 -9.77
N ILE A 38 -12.30 -3.40 -10.84
CA ILE A 38 -12.04 -2.73 -12.12
C ILE A 38 -13.08 -3.13 -13.16
N ARG A 39 -13.22 -2.33 -14.22
CA ARG A 39 -13.90 -2.76 -15.43
C ARG A 39 -13.24 -2.21 -16.68
N GLY A 40 -13.10 -3.08 -17.67
CA GLY A 40 -12.40 -2.80 -18.93
C GLY A 40 -12.72 -3.84 -19.98
N VAL A 41 -11.86 -3.96 -20.99
CA VAL A 41 -11.99 -4.90 -22.11
C VAL A 41 -10.74 -5.77 -22.20
N ALA A 42 -10.92 -7.08 -22.34
CA ALA A 42 -9.81 -8.03 -22.44
C ALA A 42 -9.06 -7.89 -23.78
N ALA A 43 -7.75 -7.64 -23.71
CA ALA A 43 -6.89 -7.51 -24.89
C ALA A 43 -6.39 -8.85 -25.44
N ASP A 44 -6.49 -9.91 -24.63
CA ASP A 44 -6.15 -11.29 -24.94
C ASP A 44 -7.28 -12.26 -24.55
N GLY A 45 -7.24 -13.44 -25.16
CA GLY A 45 -8.00 -14.62 -24.76
C GLY A 45 -7.10 -15.63 -24.07
N GLY A 46 -7.12 -16.88 -24.50
CA GLY A 46 -6.34 -17.97 -23.89
C GLY A 46 -4.91 -18.13 -24.42
N GLU A 47 -4.51 -17.34 -25.41
CA GLU A 47 -3.23 -17.45 -26.11
C GLU A 47 -2.00 -17.21 -25.23
N LEU A 48 -2.12 -16.39 -24.18
CA LEU A 48 -1.07 -16.14 -23.19
C LEU A 48 -1.21 -17.03 -21.94
N GLY A 49 -2.12 -18.02 -21.99
CA GLY A 49 -2.37 -18.97 -20.92
C GLY A 49 -3.47 -18.51 -19.95
N PRO A 50 -3.28 -18.67 -18.62
CA PRO A 50 -4.32 -18.45 -17.61
C PRO A 50 -4.47 -16.98 -17.14
N ILE A 51 -3.84 -16.05 -17.83
CA ILE A 51 -3.87 -14.61 -17.53
C ILE A 51 -4.76 -13.88 -18.54
N ARG A 52 -5.39 -12.77 -18.15
CA ARG A 52 -6.04 -11.82 -19.08
C ARG A 52 -5.59 -10.42 -18.79
N TYR A 53 -5.22 -9.66 -19.80
CA TYR A 53 -4.85 -8.26 -19.71
C TYR A 53 -6.11 -7.43 -19.98
N ILE A 54 -6.64 -6.82 -18.92
CA ILE A 54 -7.82 -5.98 -19.01
C ILE A 54 -7.37 -4.55 -19.25
N GLN A 55 -7.98 -3.89 -20.24
CA GLN A 55 -7.63 -2.54 -20.67
C GLN A 55 -8.81 -1.59 -20.46
N ASP A 56 -8.52 -0.35 -20.09
CA ASP A 56 -9.40 0.79 -20.27
C ASP A 56 -8.61 1.95 -20.90
N VAL A 57 -9.21 3.14 -20.98
CA VAL A 57 -8.55 4.32 -21.54
C VAL A 57 -7.44 4.89 -20.64
N THR A 58 -7.42 4.50 -19.37
CA THR A 58 -6.47 5.00 -18.35
C THR A 58 -5.24 4.10 -18.21
N GLY A 59 -5.39 2.79 -18.44
CA GLY A 59 -4.30 1.83 -18.33
C GLY A 59 -4.68 0.38 -18.61
N GLY A 60 -3.80 -0.52 -18.21
CA GLY A 60 -3.99 -1.95 -18.34
C GLY A 60 -3.48 -2.68 -17.10
N ILE A 61 -4.19 -3.73 -16.70
CA ILE A 61 -3.79 -4.59 -15.58
C ILE A 61 -4.07 -6.06 -15.92
N PRO A 62 -3.07 -6.93 -15.79
CA PRO A 62 -3.27 -8.38 -15.88
C PRO A 62 -4.13 -8.89 -14.73
N VAL A 63 -4.93 -9.90 -15.01
CA VAL A 63 -5.73 -10.64 -14.02
C VAL A 63 -5.40 -12.12 -14.17
N TYR A 64 -4.96 -12.75 -13.09
CA TYR A 64 -4.53 -14.15 -13.09
C TYR A 64 -5.57 -15.01 -12.40
N GLY A 65 -6.05 -16.06 -13.07
CA GLY A 65 -7.06 -16.93 -12.47
C GLY A 65 -7.52 -18.04 -13.41
N PRO A 66 -6.81 -19.19 -13.47
CA PRO A 66 -6.99 -20.22 -14.50
C PRO A 66 -8.44 -20.65 -14.74
N SER A 67 -9.26 -20.76 -13.69
CA SER A 67 -10.70 -21.06 -13.79
C SER A 67 -11.60 -19.82 -13.89
N SER A 68 -11.20 -18.73 -13.24
CA SER A 68 -12.01 -17.52 -13.12
C SER A 68 -12.07 -16.73 -14.43
N VAL A 69 -10.99 -16.77 -15.22
CA VAL A 69 -10.88 -16.02 -16.48
C VAL A 69 -11.03 -16.88 -17.74
N SER A 70 -11.24 -18.19 -17.59
CA SER A 70 -11.33 -19.10 -18.76
C SER A 70 -12.50 -18.80 -19.69
N GLY A 71 -13.53 -18.12 -19.20
CA GLY A 71 -14.70 -17.70 -19.97
C GLY A 71 -14.60 -16.30 -20.59
N ILE A 72 -13.44 -15.64 -20.49
CA ILE A 72 -13.18 -14.31 -21.06
C ILE A 72 -12.45 -14.50 -22.39
N SER A 73 -13.06 -14.01 -23.47
CA SER A 73 -12.46 -13.94 -24.79
C SER A 73 -11.84 -12.56 -25.03
N ARG A 74 -10.87 -12.49 -25.95
CA ARG A 74 -10.39 -11.22 -26.47
C ARG A 74 -11.55 -10.37 -26.99
N GLY A 75 -11.60 -9.10 -26.57
CA GLY A 75 -12.65 -8.14 -26.90
C GLY A 75 -13.86 -8.16 -25.95
N ASP A 76 -13.92 -9.06 -24.97
CA ASP A 76 -15.00 -9.04 -23.98
C ASP A 76 -14.84 -7.88 -22.98
N SER A 77 -15.92 -7.15 -22.72
CA SER A 77 -16.03 -6.21 -21.60
C SER A 77 -16.33 -6.96 -20.31
N VAL A 78 -15.49 -6.74 -19.31
CA VAL A 78 -15.55 -7.46 -18.04
C VAL A 78 -15.41 -6.50 -16.86
N GLU A 79 -16.10 -6.83 -15.77
CA GLU A 79 -15.87 -6.26 -14.44
C GLU A 79 -15.27 -7.36 -13.57
N ILE A 80 -14.13 -7.06 -12.94
CA ILE A 80 -13.35 -8.03 -12.17
C ILE A 80 -13.12 -7.45 -10.79
N THR A 81 -13.41 -8.25 -9.77
CA THR A 81 -13.06 -7.96 -8.37
C THR A 81 -12.07 -8.99 -7.88
N GLY A 82 -10.99 -8.56 -7.26
CA GLY A 82 -9.94 -9.43 -6.72
C GLY A 82 -8.86 -8.63 -6.02
N GLU A 83 -7.88 -9.34 -5.47
CA GLU A 83 -6.77 -8.76 -4.72
C GLU A 83 -5.64 -8.32 -5.66
N LEU A 84 -5.08 -7.12 -5.47
CA LEU A 84 -3.85 -6.72 -6.14
C LEU A 84 -2.68 -7.57 -5.64
N LYS A 85 -1.81 -7.97 -6.55
CA LYS A 85 -0.68 -8.84 -6.30
C LYS A 85 0.50 -8.41 -7.15
N ASP A 86 1.70 -8.39 -6.57
CA ASP A 86 2.94 -8.38 -7.34
C ASP A 86 3.39 -9.82 -7.51
N PHE A 87 3.48 -10.29 -8.76
CA PHE A 87 3.97 -11.61 -9.08
C PHE A 87 5.16 -11.51 -10.03
N SER A 88 6.36 -11.75 -9.49
CA SER A 88 7.62 -11.65 -10.25
C SER A 88 7.80 -10.27 -10.90
N GLY A 89 7.42 -9.19 -10.21
CA GLY A 89 7.50 -7.82 -10.72
C GLY A 89 6.24 -7.36 -11.47
N LEU A 90 5.36 -8.29 -11.88
CA LEU A 90 4.11 -7.94 -12.56
C LEU A 90 3.01 -7.59 -11.56
N LEU A 91 2.51 -6.35 -11.60
CA LEU A 91 1.32 -5.98 -10.85
C LEU A 91 0.06 -6.55 -11.52
N GLU A 92 -0.61 -7.48 -10.85
CA GLU A 92 -1.78 -8.22 -11.34
C GLU A 92 -2.92 -8.29 -10.31
N ILE A 93 -4.11 -8.76 -10.71
CA ILE A 93 -5.21 -9.11 -9.79
C ILE A 93 -5.28 -10.63 -9.63
N ASP A 94 -5.01 -11.11 -8.41
CA ASP A 94 -5.07 -12.52 -7.97
C ASP A 94 -5.01 -12.60 -6.41
N PRO A 95 -5.93 -13.31 -5.73
CA PRO A 95 -7.05 -14.08 -6.27
C PRO A 95 -8.23 -13.23 -6.72
N ILE A 96 -8.90 -13.72 -7.76
CA ILE A 96 -10.16 -13.14 -8.27
C ILE A 96 -11.34 -13.66 -7.44
N THR A 97 -12.11 -12.74 -6.86
CA THR A 97 -13.29 -13.05 -6.04
C THR A 97 -14.59 -12.97 -6.84
N ASN A 98 -14.67 -12.10 -7.85
CA ASN A 98 -15.84 -11.99 -8.72
C ASN A 98 -15.45 -11.62 -10.16
N VAL A 99 -16.18 -12.17 -11.14
CA VAL A 99 -16.08 -11.83 -12.56
C VAL A 99 -17.47 -11.69 -13.14
N ASN A 100 -17.77 -10.54 -13.72
CA ASN A 100 -18.95 -10.28 -14.52
C ASN A 100 -18.53 -10.03 -15.97
N ASN A 101 -18.82 -10.97 -16.88
CA ASN A 101 -18.58 -10.80 -18.32
C ASN A 101 -19.84 -10.25 -19.00
N PHE A 102 -19.72 -9.09 -19.63
CA PHE A 102 -20.81 -8.39 -20.35
C PHE A 102 -20.83 -8.69 -21.86
N GLY A 103 -19.96 -9.57 -22.34
CA GLY A 103 -19.77 -9.89 -23.76
C GLY A 103 -18.96 -8.81 -24.48
N ALA A 104 -19.06 -8.75 -25.81
CA ALA A 104 -18.25 -7.86 -26.64
C ALA A 104 -18.31 -6.39 -26.20
N GLY A 105 -17.13 -5.82 -25.94
CA GLY A 105 -16.91 -4.41 -25.65
C GLY A 105 -16.27 -3.66 -26.83
N THR A 106 -15.90 -2.41 -26.58
CA THR A 106 -15.09 -1.62 -27.51
C THR A 106 -13.61 -1.90 -27.22
N GLU A 107 -12.92 -2.55 -28.15
CA GLU A 107 -11.48 -2.82 -27.98
C GLU A 107 -10.69 -1.52 -27.81
N ILE A 108 -9.74 -1.55 -26.88
CA ILE A 108 -8.78 -0.46 -26.69
C ILE A 108 -7.68 -0.60 -27.74
N ALA A 109 -7.47 0.45 -28.52
CA ALA A 109 -6.41 0.49 -29.51
C ALA A 109 -5.02 0.35 -28.84
N PRO A 110 -4.05 -0.32 -29.48
CA PRO A 110 -2.68 -0.38 -28.99
C PRO A 110 -2.08 1.01 -28.77
N TRP A 111 -1.36 1.19 -27.66
CA TRP A 111 -0.61 2.40 -27.38
C TRP A 111 0.68 2.39 -28.20
N VAL A 112 0.78 3.30 -29.17
CA VAL A 112 1.98 3.46 -29.99
C VAL A 112 3.06 4.17 -29.15
N ILE A 113 4.15 3.46 -28.84
CA ILE A 113 5.25 3.98 -28.01
C ILE A 113 6.62 3.68 -28.65
N THR A 114 7.66 4.37 -28.16
CA THR A 114 9.05 4.05 -28.50
C THR A 114 9.63 3.02 -27.54
N ILE A 115 10.67 2.29 -27.97
CA ILE A 115 11.35 1.28 -27.14
C ILE A 115 11.91 1.88 -25.84
N SER A 116 12.39 3.13 -25.89
CA SER A 116 12.89 3.87 -24.72
C SER A 116 11.86 4.07 -23.61
N ASN A 117 10.58 3.96 -23.94
CA ASN A 117 9.47 4.18 -23.01
C ASN A 117 8.91 2.87 -22.45
N LEU A 118 9.41 1.70 -22.90
CA LEU A 118 9.04 0.41 -22.31
C LEU A 118 9.51 0.35 -20.85
N GLY A 119 8.56 0.22 -19.92
CA GLY A 119 8.81 0.20 -18.49
C GLY A 119 7.52 0.27 -17.67
N GLU A 120 7.65 0.49 -16.35
CA GLU A 120 6.57 0.45 -15.36
C GLU A 120 5.29 1.20 -15.77
N THR A 121 5.45 2.40 -16.33
CA THR A 121 4.32 3.25 -16.76
C THR A 121 3.38 2.55 -17.75
N PHE A 122 3.92 1.67 -18.59
CA PHE A 122 3.21 0.97 -19.66
C PHE A 122 3.00 -0.51 -19.38
N GLU A 123 3.40 -0.99 -18.21
CA GLU A 123 3.16 -2.36 -17.79
C GLU A 123 1.64 -2.66 -17.76
N GLY A 124 1.27 -3.86 -18.21
CA GLY A 124 -0.11 -4.32 -18.27
C GLY A 124 -0.89 -3.79 -19.47
N ARG A 125 -0.33 -2.89 -20.29
CA ARG A 125 -1.02 -2.27 -21.42
C ARG A 125 -0.79 -3.02 -22.73
N ILE A 126 -1.72 -2.89 -23.68
CA ILE A 126 -1.47 -3.26 -25.08
C ILE A 126 -0.67 -2.18 -25.80
N LEU A 127 0.47 -2.56 -26.38
CA LEU A 127 1.49 -1.67 -26.94
C LEU A 127 1.71 -1.96 -28.42
N GLN A 128 2.12 -0.94 -29.17
CA GLN A 128 2.57 -1.05 -30.56
C GLN A 128 3.92 -0.36 -30.76
N PHE A 129 4.82 -1.04 -31.46
CA PHE A 129 6.13 -0.55 -31.88
C PHE A 129 6.25 -0.69 -33.40
N ASP A 130 6.51 0.42 -34.09
CA ASP A 130 6.64 0.47 -35.54
C ASP A 130 8.10 0.63 -35.98
N ASP A 131 8.40 0.21 -37.21
CA ASP A 131 9.72 0.29 -37.84
C ASP A 131 10.85 -0.37 -37.02
N ILE A 132 10.53 -1.48 -36.33
CA ILE A 132 11.51 -2.26 -35.58
C ILE A 132 12.14 -3.35 -36.44
N THR A 133 13.31 -3.83 -36.04
CA THR A 133 13.97 -4.99 -36.65
C THR A 133 14.38 -6.00 -35.60
N PHE A 134 14.46 -7.27 -36.00
CA PHE A 134 14.95 -8.36 -35.15
C PHE A 134 16.41 -8.68 -35.47
N PRO A 135 17.35 -8.58 -34.50
CA PRO A 135 18.75 -8.98 -34.70
C PRO A 135 18.89 -10.45 -35.13
N ASP A 136 18.01 -11.32 -34.63
CA ASP A 136 18.01 -12.77 -34.93
C ASP A 136 17.20 -13.15 -36.18
N ALA A 137 16.92 -12.19 -37.07
CA ALA A 137 16.16 -12.41 -38.29
C ALA A 137 16.71 -13.59 -39.12
N GLY A 138 15.80 -14.43 -39.62
CA GLY A 138 16.12 -15.65 -40.38
C GLY A 138 16.30 -16.92 -39.53
N SER A 139 16.38 -16.81 -38.20
CA SER A 139 16.22 -17.95 -37.28
C SER A 139 14.73 -18.27 -37.05
N THR A 140 14.39 -19.11 -36.07
CA THR A 140 12.99 -19.46 -35.73
C THR A 140 12.68 -19.16 -34.28
N PHE A 141 11.48 -18.63 -34.01
CA PHE A 141 10.98 -18.45 -32.65
C PHE A 141 10.83 -19.79 -31.92
N SER A 142 11.13 -19.79 -30.62
CA SER A 142 11.02 -20.92 -29.70
C SER A 142 10.13 -20.54 -28.53
N GLY A 143 9.34 -21.50 -28.04
CA GLY A 143 8.46 -21.27 -26.89
C GLY A 143 9.25 -21.05 -25.61
N GLY A 144 8.75 -20.19 -24.72
CA GLY A 144 9.39 -19.87 -23.45
C GLY A 144 10.73 -19.13 -23.61
N THR A 145 10.94 -18.43 -24.72
CA THR A 145 12.20 -17.77 -25.07
C THR A 145 12.00 -16.27 -25.28
N ASN A 146 13.01 -15.47 -24.89
CA ASN A 146 13.04 -14.02 -25.15
C ASN A 146 13.88 -13.73 -26.40
N TYR A 147 13.47 -12.73 -27.16
CA TYR A 147 14.14 -12.26 -28.36
C TYR A 147 14.25 -10.74 -28.35
N ASP A 148 15.36 -10.22 -28.84
CA ASP A 148 15.55 -8.78 -28.95
C ASP A 148 14.81 -8.22 -30.17
N PHE A 149 14.26 -7.03 -30.03
CA PHE A 149 13.88 -6.16 -31.14
C PHE A 149 14.47 -4.77 -30.95
N THR A 150 14.79 -4.08 -32.06
CA THR A 150 15.50 -2.79 -32.01
C THR A 150 15.01 -1.81 -33.07
N ASP A 151 15.00 -0.53 -32.70
CA ASP A 151 14.81 0.63 -33.60
C ASP A 151 16.16 1.13 -34.18
N GLY A 152 17.24 0.38 -33.96
CA GLY A 152 18.62 0.71 -34.32
C GLY A 152 19.39 1.49 -33.26
N THR A 153 18.71 2.02 -32.23
CA THR A 153 19.32 2.78 -31.12
C THR A 153 19.04 2.11 -29.77
N ASN A 154 17.79 1.71 -29.54
CA ASN A 154 17.30 1.08 -28.33
C ASN A 154 16.96 -0.39 -28.60
N THR A 155 16.98 -1.21 -27.56
CA THR A 155 16.61 -2.63 -27.63
C THR A 155 15.53 -2.92 -26.61
N GLY A 156 14.46 -3.60 -27.04
CA GLY A 156 13.41 -4.14 -26.18
C GLY A 156 13.36 -5.67 -26.27
N GLU A 157 12.72 -6.31 -25.29
CA GLU A 157 12.58 -7.77 -25.26
C GLU A 157 11.17 -8.22 -25.65
N LEU A 158 11.09 -9.21 -26.54
CA LEU A 158 9.88 -9.92 -26.96
C LEU A 158 9.85 -11.30 -26.29
N ARG A 159 8.76 -11.65 -25.61
CA ARG A 159 8.57 -12.95 -24.96
C ARG A 159 7.63 -13.85 -25.76
N ILE A 160 8.15 -14.94 -26.33
CA ILE A 160 7.32 -15.95 -26.99
C ILE A 160 6.85 -16.99 -25.97
N GLN A 161 5.55 -17.05 -25.71
CA GLN A 161 4.97 -18.00 -24.75
C GLN A 161 5.04 -19.46 -25.22
N ASN A 162 5.04 -20.38 -24.26
CA ASN A 162 4.91 -21.80 -24.56
C ASN A 162 3.54 -22.08 -25.22
N GLY A 163 3.56 -22.75 -26.36
CA GLY A 163 2.33 -23.08 -27.09
C GLY A 163 1.77 -21.94 -27.96
N SER A 164 2.46 -20.79 -28.03
CA SER A 164 2.15 -19.76 -29.03
C SER A 164 2.27 -20.32 -30.45
N ASP A 165 1.43 -19.83 -31.35
CA ASP A 165 1.46 -20.15 -32.77
C ASP A 165 2.67 -19.51 -33.51
N LEU A 166 3.42 -18.62 -32.84
CA LEU A 166 4.71 -18.12 -33.28
C LEU A 166 5.82 -19.16 -33.16
N VAL A 167 5.66 -20.22 -32.34
CA VAL A 167 6.73 -21.22 -32.16
C VAL A 167 7.01 -21.97 -33.47
N GLY A 168 8.28 -21.94 -33.89
CA GLY A 168 8.75 -22.52 -35.15
C GLY A 168 8.60 -21.59 -36.35
N VAL A 169 7.96 -20.43 -36.20
CA VAL A 169 7.87 -19.41 -37.25
C VAL A 169 9.24 -18.75 -37.43
N THR A 170 9.63 -18.51 -38.68
CA THR A 170 10.87 -17.81 -39.00
C THR A 170 10.77 -16.36 -38.53
N ILE A 171 11.78 -15.91 -37.78
CA ILE A 171 11.87 -14.52 -37.31
C ILE A 171 11.99 -13.61 -38.55
N PRO A 172 11.08 -12.66 -38.74
CA PRO A 172 11.00 -11.88 -39.96
C PRO A 172 12.22 -10.95 -40.11
N SER A 173 12.65 -10.75 -41.35
CA SER A 173 13.72 -9.82 -41.71
C SER A 173 13.15 -8.50 -42.22
N GLY A 174 13.87 -7.40 -42.01
CA GLY A 174 13.46 -6.06 -42.42
C GLY A 174 12.49 -5.42 -41.42
N PRO A 175 12.04 -4.18 -41.67
CA PRO A 175 11.16 -3.45 -40.76
C PRO A 175 9.85 -4.17 -40.47
N GLN A 176 9.48 -4.27 -39.20
CA GLN A 176 8.24 -4.89 -38.70
C GLN A 176 7.46 -3.91 -37.82
N THR A 177 6.15 -4.12 -37.74
CA THR A 177 5.32 -3.64 -36.64
C THR A 177 5.14 -4.79 -35.65
N LEU A 178 5.32 -4.49 -34.36
CA LEU A 178 5.07 -5.39 -33.25
C LEU A 178 3.92 -4.83 -32.40
N VAL A 179 2.87 -5.61 -32.21
CA VAL A 179 1.81 -5.35 -31.23
C VAL A 179 1.90 -6.41 -30.13
N GLY A 180 1.76 -6.02 -28.87
CA GLY A 180 1.77 -7.01 -27.79
C GLY A 180 1.50 -6.40 -26.42
N LEU A 181 1.36 -7.26 -25.42
CA LEU A 181 1.05 -6.87 -24.05
C LEU A 181 2.34 -6.60 -23.28
N GLY A 182 2.47 -5.40 -22.72
CA GLY A 182 3.58 -5.03 -21.84
C GLY A 182 3.50 -5.79 -20.53
N SER A 183 4.61 -6.40 -20.12
CA SER A 183 4.71 -7.24 -18.92
C SER A 183 6.08 -7.10 -18.29
N GLU A 184 6.20 -7.49 -17.04
CA GLU A 184 7.48 -7.66 -16.36
C GLU A 184 7.64 -9.12 -15.92
N TYR A 185 8.88 -9.61 -15.93
CA TYR A 185 9.23 -10.84 -15.22
C TYR A 185 10.63 -10.75 -14.63
N ASN A 186 10.70 -10.84 -13.29
CA ASN A 186 11.92 -10.79 -12.49
C ASN A 186 12.81 -9.56 -12.80
N GLY A 187 12.22 -8.36 -12.90
CA GLY A 187 12.96 -7.12 -13.16
C GLY A 187 13.17 -6.79 -14.64
N THR A 188 12.69 -7.63 -15.57
CA THR A 188 12.83 -7.41 -17.00
C THR A 188 11.49 -7.09 -17.65
N TYR A 189 11.36 -5.88 -18.20
CA TYR A 189 10.22 -5.51 -19.02
C TYR A 189 10.28 -6.16 -20.41
N GLN A 190 9.17 -6.75 -20.81
CA GLN A 190 9.03 -7.56 -22.02
C GLN A 190 7.66 -7.34 -22.67
N VAL A 191 7.58 -7.63 -23.96
CA VAL A 191 6.35 -7.54 -24.76
C VAL A 191 5.90 -8.93 -25.16
N LEU A 192 4.64 -9.27 -24.88
CA LEU A 192 4.04 -10.57 -25.18
C LEU A 192 3.12 -10.45 -26.40
N PRO A 193 3.52 -10.94 -27.59
CA PRO A 193 2.63 -11.03 -28.73
C PRO A 193 1.59 -12.13 -28.47
N ARG A 194 0.36 -11.88 -28.89
CA ARG A 194 -0.78 -12.79 -28.70
C ARG A 194 -0.75 -13.92 -29.73
N ASP A 195 -0.51 -13.58 -31.00
CA ASP A 195 -0.49 -14.54 -32.09
C ASP A 195 0.36 -14.08 -33.29
N ASN A 196 0.40 -14.87 -34.37
CA ASN A 196 1.16 -14.52 -35.58
C ASN A 196 0.74 -13.20 -36.27
N ASN A 197 -0.43 -12.64 -35.97
CA ASN A 197 -0.86 -11.36 -36.53
C ASN A 197 -0.32 -10.15 -35.75
N ASP A 198 0.35 -10.38 -34.62
CA ASP A 198 0.94 -9.31 -33.81
C ASP A 198 2.36 -8.92 -34.28
N ILE A 199 2.94 -9.68 -35.22
CA ILE A 199 4.21 -9.32 -35.88
C ILE A 199 4.00 -9.38 -37.39
N PHE A 200 4.06 -8.22 -38.04
CA PHE A 200 3.84 -8.12 -39.48
C PHE A 200 4.78 -7.10 -40.12
N PRO A 201 5.06 -7.23 -41.44
CA PRO A 201 5.91 -6.28 -42.13
C PRO A 201 5.42 -4.86 -41.91
N TYR A 202 6.32 -3.99 -41.46
CA TYR A 202 5.99 -2.58 -41.35
C TYR A 202 5.72 -2.06 -42.76
N ALA A 203 4.49 -1.65 -42.97
CA ALA A 203 4.10 -0.87 -44.12
C ALA A 203 3.87 0.54 -43.59
N ALA A 204 4.71 1.48 -44.02
CA ALA A 204 4.43 2.89 -43.79
C ALA A 204 2.99 3.16 -44.25
N PRO A 205 2.14 3.74 -43.39
CA PRO A 205 0.72 3.86 -43.67
C PRO A 205 0.49 4.65 -44.96
N ASP A 206 -0.60 4.37 -45.67
CA ASP A 206 -0.96 5.12 -46.88
C ASP A 206 -1.06 6.62 -46.55
N LYS A 207 -1.76 6.92 -45.45
CA LYS A 207 -1.92 8.21 -44.80
C LYS A 207 -2.25 7.90 -43.34
N LYS A 208 -1.63 8.61 -42.41
CA LYS A 208 -1.89 8.42 -40.98
C LYS A 208 -1.72 9.74 -40.24
N ILE A 209 -2.78 10.17 -39.57
CA ILE A 209 -2.79 11.35 -38.74
C ILE A 209 -2.09 11.03 -37.42
N VAL A 210 -1.15 11.89 -37.06
CA VAL A 210 -0.62 11.99 -35.70
C VAL A 210 -0.81 13.43 -35.28
N VAL A 211 -1.42 13.64 -34.11
CA VAL A 211 -1.59 14.96 -33.53
C VAL A 211 -0.60 15.11 -32.39
N GLU A 212 0.12 16.22 -32.37
CA GLU A 212 0.89 16.65 -31.22
C GLU A 212 0.22 17.86 -30.60
N VAL A 213 0.09 17.86 -29.27
CA VAL A 213 -0.37 19.01 -28.49
C VAL A 213 0.82 19.48 -27.66
N ASP A 214 1.17 20.75 -27.81
CA ASP A 214 2.36 21.33 -27.18
C ASP A 214 3.66 20.52 -27.43
N GLY A 215 3.82 20.02 -28.66
CA GLY A 215 4.99 19.27 -29.10
C GLY A 215 5.09 17.83 -28.61
N THR A 216 4.05 17.31 -27.94
CA THR A 216 3.99 15.92 -27.48
C THR A 216 2.94 15.14 -28.26
N SER A 217 3.29 13.93 -28.74
CA SER A 217 2.33 13.03 -29.38
C SER A 217 1.12 12.80 -28.49
N PHE A 218 -0.05 13.01 -29.07
CA PHE A 218 -1.33 12.97 -28.39
C PHE A 218 -2.11 11.73 -28.86
N LEU A 219 -2.80 11.07 -27.93
CA LEU A 219 -3.64 9.92 -28.26
C LEU A 219 -5.07 10.36 -28.56
N ASN A 220 -5.69 9.70 -29.54
CA ASN A 220 -7.05 10.01 -29.95
C ASN A 220 -8.03 9.79 -28.77
N GLY A 221 -8.84 10.81 -28.46
CA GLY A 221 -9.80 10.79 -27.36
C GLY A 221 -9.25 11.22 -26.00
N ASN A 222 -7.96 11.52 -25.88
CA ASN A 222 -7.39 12.03 -24.62
C ASN A 222 -7.78 13.48 -24.34
N THR A 223 -7.55 13.91 -23.10
CA THR A 223 -7.77 15.29 -22.64
C THR A 223 -6.47 16.10 -22.67
N ALA A 224 -6.51 17.23 -23.38
CA ALA A 224 -5.49 18.26 -23.40
C ALA A 224 -5.77 19.26 -22.28
N TYR A 225 -4.95 19.19 -21.23
CA TYR A 225 -4.99 20.07 -20.07
C TYR A 225 -4.17 21.34 -20.36
N ILE A 226 -4.81 22.40 -20.87
CA ILE A 226 -4.10 23.60 -21.37
C ILE A 226 -4.06 24.77 -20.37
N GLY A 227 -4.82 24.68 -19.28
CA GLY A 227 -4.83 25.66 -18.20
C GLY A 227 -5.39 26.98 -18.68
N THR A 228 -4.67 28.08 -18.41
CA THR A 228 -5.01 29.43 -18.85
C THR A 228 -4.27 29.83 -20.12
N THR A 229 -3.58 28.89 -20.76
CA THR A 229 -2.75 29.14 -21.96
C THR A 229 -3.64 29.61 -23.10
N VAL A 230 -3.42 30.85 -23.55
CA VAL A 230 -4.21 31.47 -24.63
C VAL A 230 -3.94 30.82 -25.99
N SER A 231 -2.75 30.26 -26.20
CA SER A 231 -2.30 29.73 -27.48
C SER A 231 -1.51 28.44 -27.25
N THR A 232 -2.15 27.31 -27.54
CA THR A 232 -1.51 25.99 -27.46
C THR A 232 -1.15 25.51 -28.86
N PRO A 233 0.12 25.19 -29.15
CA PRO A 233 0.51 24.60 -30.43
C PRO A 233 -0.18 23.26 -30.66
N ILE A 234 -0.75 23.08 -31.87
CA ILE A 234 -1.24 21.80 -32.35
C ILE A 234 -0.58 21.49 -33.69
N THR A 235 0.22 20.43 -33.72
CA THR A 235 0.86 19.96 -34.94
C THR A 235 0.11 18.74 -35.46
N ILE A 236 -0.30 18.80 -36.73
CA ILE A 236 -0.90 17.66 -37.42
C ILE A 236 0.13 17.11 -38.38
N LYS A 237 0.60 15.89 -38.10
CA LYS A 237 1.56 15.16 -38.91
C LYS A 237 0.84 14.13 -39.76
N ASN A 238 1.36 13.93 -40.95
CA ASN A 238 1.04 12.79 -41.78
C ASN A 238 2.27 11.87 -41.81
N ILE A 239 2.24 10.80 -41.02
CA ILE A 239 3.34 9.82 -41.00
C ILE A 239 3.24 8.81 -42.16
N GLY A 240 2.20 8.91 -42.99
CA GLY A 240 2.03 8.08 -44.17
C GLY A 240 2.77 8.58 -45.41
N VAL A 241 2.65 7.84 -46.52
CA VAL A 241 3.40 8.09 -47.75
C VAL A 241 2.65 8.95 -48.79
N ASN A 242 1.32 8.92 -48.78
CA ASN A 242 0.46 9.73 -49.64
C ASN A 242 -0.14 10.90 -48.87
N ASN A 243 -0.75 11.85 -49.58
CA ASN A 243 -1.35 13.02 -48.96
C ASN A 243 -2.51 12.63 -48.03
N LEU A 244 -2.42 13.00 -46.75
CA LEU A 244 -3.54 13.03 -45.81
C LEU A 244 -4.33 14.31 -46.06
N THR A 245 -5.65 14.21 -46.24
CA THR A 245 -6.54 15.34 -46.45
C THR A 245 -7.35 15.61 -45.18
N ILE A 246 -7.10 16.75 -44.55
CA ILE A 246 -7.98 17.29 -43.52
C ILE A 246 -9.23 17.85 -44.21
N SER A 247 -10.39 17.30 -43.88
CA SER A 247 -11.68 17.70 -44.44
C SER A 247 -12.32 18.87 -43.68
N GLY A 248 -11.98 19.03 -42.40
CA GLY A 248 -12.39 20.15 -41.58
C GLY A 248 -12.25 19.86 -40.09
N THR A 249 -12.54 20.86 -39.27
CA THR A 249 -12.55 20.76 -37.81
C THR A 249 -13.88 21.22 -37.24
N SER A 250 -14.25 20.66 -36.10
CA SER A 250 -15.40 21.09 -35.28
C SER A 250 -14.96 21.24 -33.84
N ILE A 251 -15.42 22.29 -33.16
CA ILE A 251 -15.32 22.41 -31.71
C ILE A 251 -16.74 22.33 -31.14
N THR A 252 -16.97 21.38 -30.26
CA THR A 252 -18.25 21.16 -29.58
C THR A 252 -18.06 21.12 -28.06
N GLY A 253 -19.15 20.99 -27.30
CA GLY A 253 -19.11 20.99 -25.83
C GLY A 253 -19.66 22.27 -25.20
N PRO A 254 -19.77 22.30 -23.86
CA PRO A 254 -20.48 23.36 -23.14
C PRO A 254 -19.83 24.76 -23.31
N GLU A 255 -18.49 24.82 -23.33
CA GLU A 255 -17.72 26.06 -23.51
C GLU A 255 -17.05 26.15 -24.89
N ALA A 256 -17.56 25.46 -25.91
CA ALA A 256 -16.99 25.46 -27.25
C ALA A 256 -16.72 26.86 -27.84
N GLY A 257 -17.53 27.86 -27.46
CA GLY A 257 -17.39 29.24 -27.90
C GLY A 257 -16.13 29.96 -27.41
N ASP A 258 -15.43 29.40 -26.43
CA ASP A 258 -14.18 29.93 -25.88
C ASP A 258 -12.95 29.48 -26.68
N PHE A 259 -13.12 28.49 -27.55
CA PHE A 259 -12.02 27.87 -28.26
C PHE A 259 -12.15 28.13 -29.75
N SER A 260 -11.03 28.31 -30.40
CA SER A 260 -10.93 28.37 -31.85
C SER A 260 -9.63 27.72 -32.31
N THR A 261 -9.58 27.29 -33.56
CA THR A 261 -8.36 26.78 -34.16
C THR A 261 -8.21 27.34 -35.57
N ASP A 262 -6.97 27.52 -35.99
CA ASP A 262 -6.61 27.89 -37.37
C ASP A 262 -6.31 26.66 -38.25
N ILE A 263 -6.57 25.44 -37.77
CA ILE A 263 -6.55 24.24 -38.61
C ILE A 263 -7.56 24.43 -39.76
N VAL A 264 -7.05 24.41 -40.99
CA VAL A 264 -7.85 24.54 -42.21
C VAL A 264 -7.89 23.23 -42.98
N ALA A 265 -8.98 23.01 -43.73
CA ALA A 265 -9.07 21.89 -44.65
C ALA A 265 -7.97 21.99 -45.73
N GLY A 266 -7.33 20.86 -46.04
CA GLY A 266 -6.19 20.83 -46.95
C GLY A 266 -5.43 19.51 -46.93
N ALA A 267 -4.51 19.36 -47.88
CA ALA A 267 -3.66 18.19 -47.98
C ALA A 267 -2.33 18.42 -47.24
N ILE A 268 -1.93 17.43 -46.44
CA ILE A 268 -0.62 17.32 -45.80
C ILE A 268 0.15 16.23 -46.54
N ALA A 269 1.28 16.58 -47.15
CA ALA A 269 2.10 15.63 -47.90
C ALA A 269 2.56 14.46 -47.01
N GLY A 270 2.84 13.30 -47.61
CA GLY A 270 3.42 12.17 -46.88
C GLY A 270 4.73 12.55 -46.19
N GLY A 271 4.87 12.19 -44.92
CA GLY A 271 5.97 12.62 -44.04
C GLY A 271 5.97 14.12 -43.69
N GLY A 272 4.93 14.85 -44.10
CA GLY A 272 4.78 16.29 -43.85
C GLY A 272 3.97 16.59 -42.60
N GLU A 273 3.93 17.87 -42.23
CA GLU A 273 3.20 18.36 -41.07
C GLU A 273 2.59 19.74 -41.34
N THR A 274 1.60 20.10 -40.53
CA THR A 274 1.09 21.47 -40.42
C THR A 274 1.16 21.90 -38.96
N ASN A 275 1.63 23.11 -38.74
CA ASN A 275 1.74 23.71 -37.42
C ASN A 275 0.60 24.71 -37.27
N ASN A 276 -0.31 24.41 -36.34
CA ASN A 276 -1.53 25.15 -36.09
C ASN A 276 -1.59 25.55 -34.62
N THR A 277 -2.63 26.28 -34.26
CA THR A 277 -2.86 26.81 -32.92
C THR A 277 -4.26 26.49 -32.47
N LEU A 278 -4.39 25.98 -31.25
CA LEU A 278 -5.62 26.05 -30.46
C LEU A 278 -5.59 27.34 -29.65
N THR A 279 -6.49 28.25 -29.98
CA THR A 279 -6.64 29.51 -29.26
C THR A 279 -7.75 29.37 -28.23
N PHE A 280 -7.44 29.70 -26.99
CA PHE A 280 -8.38 29.77 -25.88
C PHE A 280 -8.60 31.24 -25.50
N THR A 281 -9.86 31.66 -25.45
CA THR A 281 -10.29 32.96 -24.93
C THR A 281 -11.40 32.71 -23.94
N SER A 282 -11.06 32.79 -22.65
CA SER A 282 -12.00 32.53 -21.57
C SER A 282 -13.27 33.39 -21.68
N GLY A 283 -14.41 32.70 -21.76
CA GLY A 283 -15.75 33.29 -21.75
C GLY A 283 -16.35 33.41 -20.34
N GLY A 284 -15.65 32.97 -19.29
CA GLY A 284 -16.17 32.93 -17.93
C GLY A 284 -15.18 32.43 -16.88
N ASN A 285 -15.71 32.06 -15.73
CA ASN A 285 -14.96 31.50 -14.61
C ASN A 285 -15.05 29.95 -14.63
N GLY A 286 -14.21 29.28 -13.85
CA GLY A 286 -14.25 27.84 -13.64
C GLY A 286 -13.67 27.03 -14.79
N SER A 287 -13.99 25.73 -14.79
CA SER A 287 -13.60 24.78 -15.83
C SER A 287 -14.25 25.17 -17.16
N ARG A 288 -13.44 25.20 -18.23
CA ARG A 288 -13.89 25.47 -19.60
C ARG A 288 -13.56 24.25 -20.43
N GLN A 289 -14.59 23.48 -20.81
CA GLN A 289 -14.41 22.20 -21.49
C GLN A 289 -15.01 22.23 -22.89
N ALA A 290 -14.29 21.62 -23.83
CA ALA A 290 -14.71 21.49 -25.21
C ALA A 290 -14.11 20.22 -25.83
N VAL A 291 -14.57 19.88 -27.03
CA VAL A 291 -14.07 18.75 -27.82
C VAL A 291 -13.73 19.26 -29.20
N LEU A 292 -12.46 19.17 -29.59
CA LEU A 292 -11.99 19.43 -30.95
C LEU A 292 -11.95 18.11 -31.74
N GLU A 293 -12.72 18.05 -32.80
CA GLU A 293 -12.71 16.97 -33.78
C GLU A 293 -11.95 17.43 -35.03
N ILE A 294 -10.96 16.64 -35.45
CA ILE A 294 -10.18 16.83 -36.68
C ILE A 294 -10.58 15.72 -37.64
N ASN A 295 -11.37 16.07 -38.66
CA ASN A 295 -11.86 15.11 -39.63
C ASN A 295 -10.87 14.98 -40.78
N SER A 296 -10.45 13.77 -41.08
CA SER A 296 -9.49 13.48 -42.15
C SER A 296 -9.93 12.30 -43.01
N ASP A 297 -9.19 12.03 -44.08
CA ASP A 297 -9.38 10.83 -44.88
C ASP A 297 -8.46 9.67 -44.43
N ASP A 298 -7.85 9.77 -43.24
CA ASP A 298 -7.23 8.64 -42.56
C ASP A 298 -8.24 7.50 -42.38
N PRO A 299 -7.95 6.28 -42.85
CA PRO A 299 -8.86 5.15 -42.74
C PRO A 299 -9.07 4.64 -41.31
N ASP A 300 -8.08 4.82 -40.43
CA ASP A 300 -8.09 4.31 -39.06
C ASP A 300 -8.65 5.35 -38.09
N ASP A 301 -8.28 6.62 -38.28
CA ASP A 301 -8.71 7.76 -37.47
C ASP A 301 -9.41 8.83 -38.32
N PRO A 302 -10.57 8.50 -38.94
CA PRO A 302 -11.29 9.45 -39.81
C PRO A 302 -11.75 10.69 -39.04
N THR A 303 -11.92 10.57 -37.72
CA THR A 303 -12.11 11.68 -36.80
C THR A 303 -11.12 11.51 -35.64
N PHE A 304 -10.16 12.41 -35.54
CA PHE A 304 -9.25 12.49 -34.41
C PHE A 304 -9.83 13.47 -33.37
N VAL A 305 -10.02 13.00 -32.15
CA VAL A 305 -10.69 13.72 -31.06
C VAL A 305 -9.65 14.21 -30.05
N VAL A 306 -9.71 15.50 -29.72
CA VAL A 306 -8.97 16.13 -28.63
C VAL A 306 -9.99 16.70 -27.66
N ASN A 307 -10.16 16.06 -26.50
CA ASN A 307 -10.90 16.67 -25.39
C ASN A 307 -10.06 17.81 -24.84
N ILE A 308 -10.65 18.96 -24.53
CA ILE A 308 -9.95 20.15 -24.08
C ILE A 308 -10.44 20.50 -22.69
N TYR A 309 -9.50 20.71 -21.78
CA TYR A 309 -9.76 21.23 -20.44
C TYR A 309 -8.90 22.49 -20.23
N ALA A 310 -9.56 23.64 -20.20
CA ALA A 310 -8.96 24.93 -19.87
C ALA A 310 -9.60 25.54 -18.61
N ILE A 311 -9.02 26.63 -18.13
CA ILE A 311 -9.37 27.28 -16.87
C ILE A 311 -9.74 28.74 -17.13
N GLY A 312 -10.84 29.16 -16.51
CA GLY A 312 -11.46 30.47 -16.68
C GLY A 312 -10.68 31.62 -16.06
N ASN A 313 -11.36 32.77 -15.94
CA ASN A 313 -10.74 34.04 -15.53
C ASN A 313 -10.33 34.11 -14.04
N ASP A 314 -10.70 33.12 -13.24
CA ASP A 314 -10.42 33.02 -11.81
C ASP A 314 -9.30 32.06 -11.48
N ASP A 315 -8.59 31.53 -12.48
CA ASP A 315 -7.45 30.62 -12.32
C ASP A 315 -7.78 29.35 -11.50
N LEU A 316 -9.06 28.97 -11.42
CA LEU A 316 -9.55 27.81 -10.71
C LEU A 316 -10.56 27.04 -11.56
N ALA A 317 -10.58 25.72 -11.41
CA ALA A 317 -11.65 24.87 -11.94
C ALA A 317 -13.01 25.20 -11.29
N THR A 318 -14.10 24.69 -11.86
CA THR A 318 -15.43 24.85 -11.28
C THR A 318 -15.51 24.07 -9.97
N GLU A 319 -15.72 24.74 -8.83
CA GLU A 319 -15.88 24.08 -7.53
C GLU A 319 -17.06 23.07 -7.57
N PRO A 320 -16.90 21.84 -7.07
CA PRO A 320 -18.03 20.93 -6.88
C PRO A 320 -19.07 21.53 -5.93
N THR A 321 -20.34 21.47 -6.30
CA THR A 321 -21.44 21.97 -5.46
C THR A 321 -21.84 20.98 -4.38
N ASP A 322 -21.69 19.69 -4.64
CA ASP A 322 -21.97 18.61 -3.69
C ASP A 322 -20.66 17.95 -3.21
N GLY A 323 -20.69 17.44 -1.98
CA GLY A 323 -19.59 16.66 -1.40
C GLY A 323 -19.89 15.15 -1.44
N ALA A 324 -18.86 14.33 -1.23
CA ALA A 324 -19.05 12.91 -0.96
C ALA A 324 -20.00 12.67 0.22
N THR A 325 -20.63 11.50 0.29
CA THR A 325 -21.51 11.13 1.42
C THR A 325 -21.25 9.71 1.92
N ALA A 326 -21.76 9.38 3.11
CA ALA A 326 -21.76 8.02 3.65
C ALA A 326 -20.36 7.35 3.72
N LEU A 327 -19.45 7.93 4.49
CA LEU A 327 -18.16 7.30 4.81
C LEU A 327 -18.41 6.04 5.63
N THR A 328 -17.85 4.92 5.18
CA THR A 328 -17.97 3.60 5.81
C THR A 328 -16.61 2.93 5.89
N PHE A 329 -16.41 2.15 6.95
CA PHE A 329 -15.18 1.40 7.19
C PHE A 329 -15.45 -0.10 7.15
N SER A 330 -14.48 -0.85 6.65
CA SER A 330 -14.51 -2.30 6.56
C SER A 330 -13.11 -2.86 6.80
N ASN A 331 -13.00 -4.18 6.97
CA ASN A 331 -11.72 -4.86 7.24
C ASN A 331 -10.92 -4.22 8.41
N VAL A 332 -11.64 -3.73 9.43
CA VAL A 332 -11.03 -3.03 10.57
C VAL A 332 -10.29 -4.05 11.44
N LYS A 333 -8.96 -3.97 11.42
CA LYS A 333 -8.03 -4.81 12.17
C LYS A 333 -7.00 -3.96 12.90
N ALA A 334 -6.09 -4.58 13.64
CA ALA A 334 -5.06 -3.87 14.39
C ALA A 334 -4.02 -3.19 13.48
N TYR A 335 -3.85 -3.71 12.26
CA TYR A 335 -2.81 -3.31 11.32
C TYR A 335 -3.34 -2.79 9.98
N THR A 336 -4.65 -2.82 9.74
CA THR A 336 -5.26 -2.35 8.50
C THR A 336 -6.73 -1.96 8.69
N MET A 337 -7.25 -1.14 7.78
CA MET A 337 -8.67 -0.87 7.60
C MET A 337 -8.89 -0.38 6.18
N SER A 338 -10.07 -0.61 5.62
CA SER A 338 -10.48 -0.04 4.34
C SER A 338 -11.60 0.96 4.56
N ALA A 339 -11.61 2.02 3.75
CA ALA A 339 -12.61 3.07 3.80
C ALA A 339 -13.26 3.25 2.43
N SER A 340 -14.55 3.58 2.41
CA SER A 340 -15.28 3.89 1.18
C SER A 340 -16.39 4.90 1.42
N TYR A 341 -16.77 5.63 0.39
CA TYR A 341 -17.81 6.65 0.43
C TYR A 341 -18.65 6.64 -0.84
N SER A 342 -19.82 7.26 -0.78
CA SER A 342 -20.66 7.52 -1.95
C SER A 342 -20.17 8.77 -2.69
N PRO A 343 -20.03 8.74 -4.03
CA PRO A 343 -19.49 9.85 -4.80
C PRO A 343 -20.39 11.09 -4.75
N SER A 344 -19.78 12.26 -4.89
CA SER A 344 -20.45 13.50 -5.29
C SER A 344 -20.93 13.39 -6.74
N THR A 345 -21.96 14.15 -7.10
CA THR A 345 -22.54 14.14 -8.46
C THR A 345 -21.76 14.97 -9.47
N ASP A 346 -20.93 15.90 -9.01
CA ASP A 346 -20.23 16.88 -9.86
C ASP A 346 -18.75 17.05 -9.51
N ALA A 347 -18.19 16.14 -8.71
CA ALA A 347 -16.76 16.07 -8.42
C ALA A 347 -16.03 15.15 -9.41
N GLU A 348 -14.90 15.60 -9.91
CA GLU A 348 -13.96 14.85 -10.74
C GLU A 348 -13.05 13.98 -9.86
N ASN A 349 -12.68 14.49 -8.68
CA ASN A 349 -11.72 13.85 -7.78
C ASN A 349 -12.08 14.08 -6.29
N TYR A 350 -11.38 13.34 -5.44
CA TYR A 350 -11.46 13.43 -3.99
C TYR A 350 -10.07 13.46 -3.39
N ILE A 351 -9.90 14.25 -2.33
CA ILE A 351 -8.74 14.18 -1.45
C ILE A 351 -9.22 13.76 -0.06
N VAL A 352 -8.57 12.78 0.52
CA VAL A 352 -8.85 12.31 1.88
C VAL A 352 -7.68 12.66 2.76
N VAL A 353 -7.95 13.43 3.82
CA VAL A 353 -6.97 13.71 4.87
C VAL A 353 -7.32 12.93 6.13
N TRP A 354 -6.30 12.56 6.90
CA TRP A 354 -6.49 11.78 8.10
C TRP A 354 -5.55 12.18 9.23
N LYS A 355 -6.00 11.92 10.46
CA LYS A 355 -5.26 12.24 11.68
C LYS A 355 -5.53 11.23 12.79
N LYS A 356 -4.51 10.94 13.58
CA LYS A 356 -4.59 10.07 14.76
C LYS A 356 -5.11 10.84 15.98
N GLY A 357 -6.04 10.23 16.72
CA GLY A 357 -6.52 10.67 18.04
C GLY A 357 -7.42 11.92 18.07
N SER A 358 -7.62 12.60 16.95
CA SER A 358 -8.55 13.75 16.85
C SER A 358 -8.89 14.06 15.40
N ALA A 359 -10.00 14.76 15.18
CA ALA A 359 -10.39 15.25 13.87
C ALA A 359 -9.32 16.17 13.24
N PRO A 360 -9.10 16.11 11.92
CA PRO A 360 -8.34 17.12 11.20
C PRO A 360 -8.90 18.53 11.44
N THR A 361 -8.02 19.53 11.43
CA THR A 361 -8.41 20.95 11.57
C THR A 361 -7.99 21.81 10.39
N GLY A 362 -7.13 21.28 9.51
CA GLY A 362 -6.76 21.90 8.24
C GLY A 362 -7.70 21.51 7.10
N ALA A 363 -7.80 22.39 6.11
CA ALA A 363 -8.47 22.13 4.84
C ALA A 363 -7.46 22.31 3.68
N PRO A 364 -7.62 21.59 2.56
CA PRO A 364 -6.85 21.83 1.35
C PRO A 364 -7.09 23.27 0.84
N VAL A 365 -6.10 23.83 0.16
CA VAL A 365 -6.15 25.19 -0.38
C VAL A 365 -6.40 25.14 -1.88
N ASP A 366 -7.31 25.95 -2.38
CA ASP A 366 -7.58 26.05 -3.82
C ASP A 366 -6.33 26.51 -4.58
N GLY A 367 -6.11 25.90 -5.74
CA GLY A 367 -4.94 26.13 -6.59
C GLY A 367 -3.65 25.45 -6.10
N GLU A 368 -3.69 24.72 -4.98
CA GLU A 368 -2.59 23.87 -4.54
C GLU A 368 -2.82 22.43 -4.99
N ASN A 369 -1.74 21.78 -5.42
CA ASN A 369 -1.75 20.36 -5.75
C ASN A 369 -1.10 19.57 -4.62
N TYR A 370 -1.79 18.52 -4.18
CA TYR A 370 -1.29 17.61 -3.15
C TYR A 370 -1.00 16.24 -3.73
N LEU A 371 -0.10 15.52 -3.07
CA LEU A 371 0.15 14.12 -3.30
C LEU A 371 -0.17 13.33 -2.02
N ARG A 372 -0.39 12.03 -2.18
CA ARG A 372 -0.51 11.12 -1.03
C ARG A 372 0.69 11.29 -0.10
N GLY A 373 0.43 11.33 1.20
CA GLY A 373 1.45 11.54 2.23
C GLY A 373 1.81 13.00 2.53
N ASP A 374 1.37 13.97 1.72
CA ASP A 374 1.54 15.40 2.02
C ASP A 374 0.77 15.81 3.27
N VAL A 375 1.17 16.93 3.89
CA VAL A 375 0.56 17.44 5.11
C VAL A 375 -0.33 18.64 4.81
N ILE A 376 -1.58 18.57 5.28
CA ILE A 376 -2.57 19.64 5.18
C ILE A 376 -2.99 20.04 6.59
N GLY A 377 -2.55 21.22 7.02
CA GLY A 377 -2.71 21.68 8.40
C GLY A 377 -2.03 20.73 9.39
N ASP A 378 -2.83 19.96 10.14
CA ASP A 378 -2.39 19.00 11.14
C ASP A 378 -2.70 17.53 10.77
N ALA A 379 -3.14 17.30 9.54
CA ALA A 379 -3.48 15.99 9.00
C ALA A 379 -2.59 15.63 7.79
N GLN A 380 -2.50 14.34 7.49
CA GLN A 380 -1.78 13.84 6.32
C GLN A 380 -2.78 13.48 5.21
N VAL A 381 -2.38 13.50 3.94
CA VAL A 381 -3.19 12.99 2.82
C VAL A 381 -3.11 11.46 2.80
N ALA A 382 -4.24 10.78 3.02
CA ALA A 382 -4.37 9.32 2.94
C ALA A 382 -4.65 8.82 1.51
N TYR A 383 -5.36 9.63 0.71
CA TYR A 383 -5.77 9.28 -0.65
C TYR A 383 -5.98 10.55 -1.49
N ILE A 384 -5.69 10.47 -2.79
CA ILE A 384 -6.06 11.48 -3.77
C ILE A 384 -6.32 10.81 -5.13
N GLY A 385 -7.49 11.06 -5.73
CA GLY A 385 -7.89 10.46 -7.00
C GLY A 385 -9.39 10.48 -7.25
N SER A 386 -9.82 9.83 -8.33
CA SER A 386 -11.22 9.73 -8.79
C SER A 386 -12.03 8.64 -8.06
N GLY A 387 -11.35 7.65 -7.49
CA GLY A 387 -11.93 6.50 -6.81
C GLY A 387 -12.64 6.86 -5.51
N THR A 388 -13.57 5.99 -5.10
CA THR A 388 -14.43 6.21 -3.92
C THR A 388 -14.14 5.23 -2.78
N SER A 389 -13.02 4.53 -2.86
CA SER A 389 -12.52 3.63 -1.83
C SER A 389 -11.00 3.74 -1.75
N PHE A 390 -10.46 3.50 -0.56
CA PHE A 390 -9.02 3.54 -0.32
C PHE A 390 -8.67 2.74 0.94
N THR A 391 -7.39 2.44 1.11
CA THR A 391 -6.86 1.84 2.33
C THR A 391 -5.66 2.67 2.82
N PRO A 392 -5.78 3.36 3.97
CA PRO A 392 -4.67 4.14 4.53
C PRO A 392 -3.51 3.23 4.92
N ARG A 393 -2.27 3.70 4.72
CA ARG A 393 -1.06 3.03 5.20
C ARG A 393 -0.70 3.50 6.60
N GLY A 394 -0.09 2.62 7.39
CA GLY A 394 0.39 2.97 8.74
C GLY A 394 -0.68 2.88 9.84
N ILE A 395 -1.68 2.00 9.67
CA ILE A 395 -2.58 1.60 10.75
C ILE A 395 -1.78 0.90 11.86
N ARG A 396 -2.09 1.22 13.12
CA ARG A 396 -1.47 0.72 14.34
C ARG A 396 -2.58 0.36 15.32
N ALA A 397 -2.33 -0.58 16.22
CA ALA A 397 -3.35 -1.11 17.11
C ALA A 397 -3.89 -0.04 18.05
N ASN A 398 -5.09 -0.25 18.61
CA ASN A 398 -5.67 0.61 19.65
C ASN A 398 -5.60 2.12 19.34
N THR A 399 -5.80 2.49 18.07
CA THR A 399 -5.62 3.88 17.61
C THR A 399 -6.88 4.38 16.93
N ASP A 400 -7.35 5.54 17.35
CA ASP A 400 -8.48 6.23 16.73
C ASP A 400 -8.00 7.05 15.52
N TYR A 401 -8.61 6.82 14.37
CA TYR A 401 -8.31 7.51 13.12
C TYR A 401 -9.50 8.33 12.65
N TYR A 402 -9.27 9.61 12.38
CA TYR A 402 -10.26 10.54 11.88
C TYR A 402 -9.94 10.91 10.45
N PHE A 403 -10.96 10.99 9.60
CA PHE A 403 -10.86 11.24 8.18
C PHE A 403 -11.80 12.36 7.77
N ASP A 404 -11.32 13.23 6.88
CA ASP A 404 -12.12 14.20 6.15
C ASP A 404 -11.94 13.97 4.64
N VAL A 405 -13.05 13.86 3.92
CA VAL A 405 -13.09 13.71 2.46
C VAL A 405 -13.56 15.01 1.84
N TYR A 406 -12.70 15.61 1.01
CA TYR A 406 -13.00 16.81 0.23
C TYR A 406 -13.18 16.43 -1.24
N SER A 407 -14.29 16.84 -1.83
CA SER A 407 -14.52 16.74 -3.27
C SER A 407 -13.84 17.92 -3.98
N PHE A 408 -13.22 17.67 -5.12
CA PHE A 408 -12.61 18.74 -5.91
C PHE A 408 -12.64 18.48 -7.42
N ASN A 409 -12.53 19.57 -8.18
CA ASN A 409 -12.37 19.55 -9.63
C ASN A 409 -11.05 20.21 -10.02
N GLY A 410 -10.61 19.98 -11.25
CA GLY A 410 -9.40 20.57 -11.80
C GLY A 410 -8.16 19.73 -11.58
N TYR A 411 -7.02 20.31 -11.93
CA TYR A 411 -5.74 19.62 -12.01
C TYR A 411 -4.61 20.62 -11.77
N GLY A 412 -3.46 20.12 -11.29
CA GLY A 412 -2.28 20.93 -11.02
C GLY A 412 -2.63 22.14 -10.14
N ASN A 413 -2.19 23.34 -10.54
CA ASN A 413 -2.42 24.55 -9.76
C ASN A 413 -3.78 25.21 -10.02
N PHE A 414 -4.72 24.48 -10.63
CA PHE A 414 -6.07 24.96 -10.94
C PHE A 414 -7.15 24.18 -10.19
N THR A 415 -6.76 23.38 -9.20
CA THR A 415 -7.66 22.59 -8.34
C THR A 415 -8.59 23.50 -7.54
N ASN A 416 -9.85 23.11 -7.40
CA ASN A 416 -10.83 23.86 -6.61
C ASN A 416 -11.59 22.91 -5.66
N TYR A 417 -11.36 23.06 -4.35
CA TYR A 417 -11.82 22.13 -3.33
C TYR A 417 -13.13 22.61 -2.70
N ASN A 418 -14.14 21.73 -2.65
CA ASN A 418 -15.32 22.00 -1.86
C ASN A 418 -14.99 21.87 -0.36
N GLN A 419 -14.70 23.02 0.27
CA GLN A 419 -14.39 23.13 1.69
C GLN A 419 -15.64 23.29 2.58
N THR A 420 -16.85 23.28 2.00
CA THR A 420 -18.10 23.47 2.73
C THR A 420 -18.80 22.15 3.03
N ASN A 421 -18.89 21.26 2.04
CA ASN A 421 -19.59 19.98 2.14
C ASN A 421 -18.60 18.84 2.42
N VAL A 422 -17.81 18.99 3.47
CA VAL A 422 -16.78 18.03 3.88
C VAL A 422 -17.42 16.81 4.55
N LEU A 423 -17.06 15.62 4.10
CA LEU A 423 -17.51 14.37 4.72
C LEU A 423 -16.49 13.92 5.76
N SER A 424 -16.86 13.99 7.03
CA SER A 424 -16.04 13.54 8.15
C SER A 424 -16.50 12.19 8.70
N GLY A 425 -15.56 11.40 9.19
CA GLY A 425 -15.85 10.22 10.00
C GLY A 425 -14.60 9.70 10.71
N ASN A 426 -14.78 8.75 11.62
CA ASN A 426 -13.67 8.17 12.36
C ASN A 426 -13.90 6.67 12.58
N GLU A 427 -12.81 5.95 12.76
CA GLU A 427 -12.80 4.52 13.09
C GLU A 427 -11.60 4.19 13.98
N SER A 428 -11.79 3.26 14.91
CA SER A 428 -10.74 2.79 15.80
C SER A 428 -10.20 1.46 15.27
N SER A 429 -8.88 1.34 15.12
CA SER A 429 -8.27 0.03 14.85
C SER A 429 -8.46 -0.90 16.05
N THR A 430 -8.50 -2.21 15.79
CA THR A 430 -8.60 -3.19 16.87
C THR A 430 -7.29 -3.28 17.67
N GLY A 431 -7.35 -3.89 18.84
CA GLY A 431 -6.18 -4.25 19.65
C GLY A 431 -5.83 -5.73 19.53
N GLU A 432 -5.11 -6.24 20.53
CA GLU A 432 -4.81 -7.66 20.72
C GLU A 432 -6.09 -8.52 20.71
N GLN A 433 -6.05 -9.63 19.98
CA GLN A 433 -7.16 -10.58 19.84
C GLN A 433 -6.78 -11.98 20.34
N ILE A 434 -6.31 -12.07 21.59
CA ILE A 434 -5.83 -13.32 22.20
C ILE A 434 -6.92 -14.40 22.30
N GLY A 435 -8.16 -14.01 22.59
CA GLY A 435 -9.29 -14.93 22.74
C GLY A 435 -9.01 -16.05 23.74
N ASN A 436 -9.12 -17.30 23.29
CA ASN A 436 -8.85 -18.51 24.10
C ASN A 436 -7.55 -19.21 23.67
N TYR A 437 -6.62 -18.51 23.01
CA TYR A 437 -5.43 -19.13 22.41
C TYR A 437 -4.58 -19.91 23.42
N TYR A 438 -4.38 -19.37 24.63
CA TYR A 438 -3.60 -19.98 25.72
C TYR A 438 -4.42 -20.88 26.66
N ASN A 439 -5.61 -21.34 26.27
CA ASN A 439 -6.48 -22.10 27.16
C ASN A 439 -5.81 -23.40 27.64
N GLY A 440 -5.64 -23.54 28.96
CA GLY A 440 -4.98 -24.69 29.58
C GLY A 440 -3.50 -24.48 29.87
N ILE A 441 -2.90 -23.38 29.44
CA ILE A 441 -1.52 -23.00 29.80
C ILE A 441 -1.55 -22.19 31.10
N SER A 442 -0.62 -22.51 32.00
CA SER A 442 -0.45 -21.82 33.27
C SER A 442 1.01 -21.46 33.47
N SER A 443 1.30 -20.19 33.74
CA SER A 443 2.65 -19.70 34.05
C SER A 443 3.27 -20.40 35.26
N LEU A 444 2.46 -20.91 36.19
CA LEU A 444 2.91 -21.64 37.37
C LEU A 444 3.22 -23.13 37.13
N SER A 445 3.07 -23.61 35.89
CA SER A 445 3.33 -25.02 35.57
C SER A 445 4.81 -25.24 35.27
N PRO A 446 5.48 -26.25 35.85
CA PRO A 446 6.84 -26.62 35.46
C PRO A 446 6.98 -27.07 33.99
N THR A 447 5.86 -27.34 33.32
CA THR A 447 5.80 -27.69 31.88
C THR A 447 5.56 -26.47 30.98
N LEU A 448 5.54 -25.25 31.52
CA LEU A 448 5.19 -24.03 30.77
C LEU A 448 5.89 -23.93 29.42
N ILE A 449 7.21 -24.16 29.39
CA ILE A 449 8.01 -24.06 28.16
C ILE A 449 7.53 -25.07 27.13
N ASP A 450 7.44 -26.36 27.49
CA ASP A 450 6.95 -27.42 26.60
C ASP A 450 5.50 -27.20 26.13
N ASP A 451 4.65 -26.70 27.01
CA ASP A 451 3.24 -26.38 26.69
C ASP A 451 3.16 -25.21 25.70
N LEU A 452 4.00 -24.18 25.85
CA LEU A 452 4.12 -23.07 24.91
C LEU A 452 4.68 -23.53 23.57
N THR A 453 5.78 -24.29 23.56
CA THR A 453 6.36 -24.86 22.32
C THR A 453 5.32 -25.67 21.56
N THR A 454 4.59 -26.55 22.25
CA THR A 454 3.54 -27.39 21.64
C THR A 454 2.43 -26.55 21.01
N LEU A 455 2.13 -25.38 21.58
CA LEU A 455 1.11 -24.47 21.08
C LEU A 455 1.60 -23.65 19.87
N ILE A 456 2.83 -23.14 19.90
CA ILE A 456 3.30 -22.11 18.96
C ILE A 456 4.20 -22.62 17.83
N ASN A 457 4.84 -23.79 17.98
CA ASN A 457 5.65 -24.40 16.92
C ASN A 457 4.85 -24.87 15.70
N PRO A 458 3.63 -25.45 15.86
CA PRO A 458 2.82 -25.87 14.72
C PRO A 458 2.20 -24.64 14.02
N HIS A 459 3.01 -23.96 13.21
CA HIS A 459 2.64 -22.74 12.50
C HIS A 459 2.72 -22.92 10.99
N ASN A 460 2.04 -22.02 10.26
CA ASN A 460 2.08 -22.02 8.80
C ASN A 460 3.43 -21.48 8.32
N PHE A 461 3.91 -22.08 7.23
CA PHE A 461 5.08 -21.63 6.50
C PHE A 461 4.69 -20.47 5.57
N SER A 462 5.39 -19.34 5.66
CA SER A 462 5.32 -18.23 4.70
C SER A 462 6.74 -17.86 4.28
N SER A 463 7.02 -17.92 2.98
CA SER A 463 8.40 -17.84 2.50
C SER A 463 9.06 -16.47 2.74
N TYR A 464 10.38 -16.45 2.66
CA TYR A 464 11.16 -15.21 2.76
C TYR A 464 10.85 -14.21 1.65
N PHE A 465 10.38 -14.71 0.50
CA PHE A 465 9.92 -13.90 -0.64
C PHE A 465 8.63 -13.13 -0.29
N LEU A 466 7.64 -13.80 0.31
CA LEU A 466 6.35 -13.21 0.66
C LEU A 466 6.44 -12.15 1.76
N TYR A 467 7.54 -12.11 2.53
CA TYR A 467 7.76 -11.09 3.56
C TYR A 467 7.69 -9.68 2.99
N LYS A 468 8.22 -9.45 1.77
CA LYS A 468 8.12 -8.14 1.09
C LYS A 468 6.65 -7.73 0.99
N THR A 469 5.85 -8.57 0.36
CA THR A 469 4.46 -8.27 0.08
C THR A 469 3.61 -8.13 1.35
N ILE A 470 3.79 -9.03 2.32
CA ILE A 470 2.94 -9.08 3.51
C ILE A 470 3.41 -8.05 4.55
N MET A 471 4.67 -8.09 4.95
CA MET A 471 5.14 -7.24 6.04
C MET A 471 5.52 -5.85 5.55
N MET A 472 6.19 -5.72 4.40
CA MET A 472 6.62 -4.41 3.92
C MET A 472 5.44 -3.62 3.36
N ASP A 473 4.84 -4.12 2.28
CA ASP A 473 3.88 -3.33 1.50
C ASP A 473 2.56 -3.09 2.27
N GLN A 474 2.14 -4.02 3.12
CA GLN A 474 0.88 -3.87 3.89
C GLN A 474 1.06 -3.20 5.26
N PHE A 475 2.26 -3.19 5.86
CA PHE A 475 2.42 -2.77 7.26
C PHE A 475 3.57 -1.80 7.57
N GLU A 476 4.79 -2.10 7.11
CA GLU A 476 5.98 -1.30 7.47
C GLU A 476 6.09 -0.01 6.64
N VAL A 477 5.74 -0.09 5.36
CA VAL A 477 5.80 1.06 4.45
C VAL A 477 4.72 2.08 4.81
N ARG A 478 5.14 3.34 4.96
CA ARG A 478 4.27 4.46 5.31
C ARG A 478 4.45 5.62 4.34
N ASP A 479 3.39 6.39 4.18
CA ASP A 479 3.38 7.54 3.28
C ASP A 479 4.16 8.72 3.88
N THR A 480 4.86 9.45 3.02
CA THR A 480 5.51 10.73 3.34
C THR A 480 5.26 11.73 2.21
N THR A 481 5.71 12.98 2.39
CA THR A 481 5.51 14.08 1.44
C THR A 481 6.04 13.76 0.03
N ASN A 482 5.56 14.50 -0.97
CA ASN A 482 5.93 14.38 -2.39
C ASN A 482 5.48 13.07 -3.07
N GLY A 483 4.45 12.40 -2.54
CA GLY A 483 4.01 11.10 -3.06
C GLY A 483 5.02 9.98 -2.81
N GLU A 484 6.01 10.22 -1.97
CA GLU A 484 7.03 9.22 -1.60
C GLU A 484 6.55 8.36 -0.43
N SER A 485 7.25 7.25 -0.22
CA SER A 485 7.04 6.37 0.91
C SER A 485 8.32 6.25 1.72
N PHE A 486 8.22 5.78 2.95
CA PHE A 486 9.38 5.45 3.75
C PHE A 486 9.19 4.15 4.54
N VAL A 487 10.31 3.51 4.83
CA VAL A 487 10.43 2.42 5.80
C VAL A 487 11.34 2.88 6.94
N GLU A 488 11.10 2.38 8.15
CA GLU A 488 11.93 2.66 9.32
C GLU A 488 12.82 1.45 9.65
N CYS A 489 14.12 1.69 9.85
CA CYS A 489 15.06 0.65 10.26
C CYS A 489 14.84 0.31 11.74
N ALA A 490 14.57 -0.97 12.04
CA ALA A 490 14.24 -1.43 13.38
C ALA A 490 15.32 -1.09 14.43
N TYR A 491 16.60 -1.26 14.10
CA TYR A 491 17.69 -1.05 15.06
C TYR A 491 18.17 0.38 15.19
N SER A 492 18.11 1.19 14.12
CA SER A 492 18.73 2.53 14.10
C SER A 492 17.73 3.68 14.06
N GLY A 493 16.45 3.42 13.75
CA GLY A 493 15.45 4.47 13.55
C GLY A 493 15.59 5.23 12.22
N GLU A 494 16.46 4.78 11.31
CA GLU A 494 16.58 5.40 9.99
C GLU A 494 15.24 5.36 9.25
N ARG A 495 14.74 6.53 8.84
CA ARG A 495 13.63 6.64 7.90
C ARG A 495 14.15 6.74 6.49
N LYS A 496 14.15 5.62 5.77
CA LYS A 496 14.59 5.55 4.38
C LYS A 496 13.43 5.90 3.46
N VAL A 497 13.50 7.08 2.86
CA VAL A 497 12.53 7.55 1.84
C VAL A 497 12.86 6.94 0.47
N PHE A 498 11.83 6.56 -0.27
CA PHE A 498 11.90 6.03 -1.63
C PHE A 498 10.63 6.36 -2.43
N SER A 499 10.77 6.35 -3.75
CA SER A 499 9.66 6.53 -4.70
C SER A 499 9.22 5.17 -5.27
N GLY A 500 7.91 4.99 -5.48
CA GLY A 500 7.36 3.76 -6.04
C GLY A 500 7.31 2.59 -5.05
N PRO A 501 7.23 1.34 -5.51
CA PRO A 501 7.18 0.17 -4.64
C PRO A 501 8.50 -0.03 -3.89
N PHE A 502 8.43 -0.63 -2.71
CA PHE A 502 9.62 -0.95 -1.93
C PHE A 502 10.46 -2.01 -2.64
N ASP A 503 11.79 -1.85 -2.64
CA ASP A 503 12.73 -2.87 -3.10
C ASP A 503 13.93 -2.98 -2.17
N TRP A 504 14.30 -4.20 -1.80
CA TRP A 504 15.39 -4.48 -0.86
C TRP A 504 16.73 -3.95 -1.35
N THR A 505 17.05 -4.18 -2.62
CA THR A 505 18.36 -3.84 -3.20
C THR A 505 18.47 -2.34 -3.43
N ALA A 506 17.44 -1.73 -4.02
CA ALA A 506 17.40 -0.31 -4.31
C ALA A 506 17.42 0.55 -3.03
N THR A 507 16.76 0.09 -1.97
CA THR A 507 16.76 0.80 -0.68
C THR A 507 17.98 0.49 0.19
N GLY A 508 18.69 -0.62 -0.07
CA GLY A 508 19.82 -1.08 0.74
C GLY A 508 19.39 -1.66 2.08
N TYR A 509 18.19 -2.23 2.15
CA TYR A 509 17.63 -2.85 3.36
C TYR A 509 17.74 -4.38 3.28
N SER A 510 17.70 -5.02 4.45
CA SER A 510 17.62 -6.45 4.60
C SER A 510 16.50 -6.83 5.56
N ARG A 511 16.14 -8.12 5.51
CA ARG A 511 15.37 -8.79 6.55
C ARG A 511 16.40 -9.25 7.60
N GLU A 512 16.25 -8.76 8.81
CA GLU A 512 17.14 -9.00 9.92
C GLU A 512 16.59 -10.12 10.80
N HIS A 513 17.36 -11.20 10.97
CA HIS A 513 17.08 -12.24 11.97
C HIS A 513 17.54 -11.78 13.35
N THR A 514 16.59 -11.39 14.19
CA THR A 514 16.87 -10.92 15.56
C THR A 514 17.58 -11.99 16.39
N TYR A 515 17.00 -13.19 16.47
CA TYR A 515 17.71 -14.42 16.79
C TYR A 515 18.52 -14.83 15.56
N ALA A 516 19.84 -14.58 15.61
CA ALA A 516 20.68 -14.65 14.42
C ALA A 516 20.64 -16.05 13.78
N HIS A 517 20.64 -16.11 12.45
CA HIS A 517 20.66 -17.38 11.71
C HIS A 517 21.79 -18.32 12.15
N SER A 518 22.97 -17.77 12.45
CA SER A 518 24.11 -18.55 12.97
C SER A 518 23.93 -19.14 14.38
N TRP A 519 22.90 -18.70 15.12
CA TRP A 519 22.57 -19.21 16.45
C TRP A 519 21.54 -20.34 16.39
N MET A 520 20.89 -20.55 15.24
CA MET A 520 19.90 -21.61 15.06
C MET A 520 20.62 -22.97 15.07
N PRO A 521 20.23 -23.94 15.92
CA PRO A 521 20.82 -25.28 15.92
C PRO A 521 20.73 -26.01 14.57
N THR A 522 19.75 -25.62 13.75
CA THR A 522 19.50 -26.12 12.40
C THR A 522 20.34 -25.43 11.31
N PHE A 523 21.25 -24.52 11.67
CA PHE A 523 22.05 -23.77 10.70
C PHE A 523 22.88 -24.71 9.77
N PRO A 524 22.90 -24.45 8.44
CA PRO A 524 22.13 -23.43 7.72
C PRO A 524 20.69 -23.87 7.43
N ALA A 525 19.72 -23.01 7.79
CA ALA A 525 18.28 -23.22 7.63
C ALA A 525 17.65 -22.51 6.41
N ASP A 526 18.47 -22.01 5.47
CA ASP A 526 18.03 -21.17 4.34
C ASP A 526 17.92 -21.91 2.99
N ASN A 527 18.40 -23.15 2.88
CA ASN A 527 18.32 -23.91 1.63
C ASN A 527 18.18 -25.44 1.82
N PRO A 528 16.95 -25.99 1.75
CA PRO A 528 15.69 -25.26 1.62
C PRO A 528 15.40 -24.35 2.83
N GLU A 529 14.57 -23.32 2.63
CA GLU A 529 14.10 -22.49 3.74
C GLU A 529 13.31 -23.35 4.74
N GLU A 530 13.76 -23.37 5.99
CA GLU A 530 13.06 -24.02 7.10
C GLU A 530 12.18 -23.01 7.87
N ALA A 531 11.25 -23.52 8.68
CA ALA A 531 10.22 -22.72 9.36
C ALA A 531 10.80 -21.60 10.24
N GLU A 532 11.85 -21.90 10.99
CA GLU A 532 12.58 -20.98 11.88
C GLU A 532 13.33 -19.86 11.15
N TYR A 533 13.72 -20.12 9.90
CA TYR A 533 14.42 -19.14 9.08
C TYR A 533 13.45 -18.09 8.54
N VAL A 534 12.20 -18.48 8.28
CA VAL A 534 11.17 -17.62 7.70
C VAL A 534 10.12 -17.17 8.72
N ASP A 535 10.41 -17.27 10.02
CA ASP A 535 9.49 -16.83 11.07
C ASP A 535 9.43 -15.31 11.17
N TYR A 536 8.27 -14.72 10.88
CA TYR A 536 8.10 -13.27 10.84
C TYR A 536 8.13 -12.66 12.24
N HIS A 537 7.92 -13.41 13.33
CA HIS A 537 8.16 -12.88 14.68
C HIS A 537 9.65 -12.53 14.91
N ASN A 538 10.56 -13.12 14.13
CA ASN A 538 12.00 -12.92 14.23
C ASN A 538 12.59 -11.90 13.22
N LEU A 539 11.90 -11.67 12.11
CA LEU A 539 12.39 -10.88 10.97
C LEU A 539 12.01 -9.41 11.06
N TYR A 540 12.96 -8.48 10.95
CA TYR A 540 12.67 -7.03 10.94
C TYR A 540 13.33 -6.30 9.76
N PRO A 541 12.72 -5.24 9.21
CA PRO A 541 13.38 -4.42 8.18
C PRO A 541 14.51 -3.60 8.81
N THR A 542 15.73 -3.80 8.30
CA THR A 542 16.93 -3.14 8.85
C THR A 542 17.83 -2.67 7.71
N ASN A 543 18.50 -1.53 7.88
CA ASN A 543 19.53 -1.09 6.92
C ASN A 543 20.65 -2.14 6.85
N LEU A 544 20.92 -2.67 5.66
CA LEU A 544 21.87 -3.76 5.47
C LEU A 544 23.29 -3.36 5.86
N ALA A 545 23.77 -2.22 5.38
CA ALA A 545 25.17 -1.83 5.51
C ALA A 545 25.49 -1.15 6.85
N GLN A 546 24.53 -0.41 7.41
CA GLN A 546 24.76 0.48 8.55
C GLN A 546 24.16 -0.04 9.86
N ALA A 547 23.30 -1.07 9.85
CA ALA A 547 22.72 -1.63 11.07
C ALA A 547 22.86 -3.16 11.13
N ASN A 548 22.40 -3.89 10.13
CA ASN A 548 22.50 -5.35 10.10
C ASN A 548 23.96 -5.83 10.00
N SER A 549 24.74 -5.37 9.01
CA SER A 549 26.14 -5.81 8.85
C SER A 549 27.02 -5.50 10.08
N PRO A 550 26.92 -4.30 10.72
CA PRO A 550 27.62 -4.02 11.97
C PRO A 550 27.13 -4.85 13.15
N ARG A 551 25.83 -5.16 13.24
CA ARG A 551 25.28 -6.07 14.27
C ARG A 551 25.83 -7.48 14.10
N SER A 552 25.93 -7.98 12.87
CA SER A 552 26.42 -9.33 12.55
C SER A 552 25.68 -10.40 13.37
N ASN A 553 26.36 -11.12 14.25
CA ASN A 553 25.78 -12.02 15.24
C ASN A 553 26.24 -11.67 16.67
N LEU A 554 26.55 -10.39 16.91
CA LEU A 554 26.89 -9.90 18.24
C LEU A 554 25.69 -10.08 19.18
N PRO A 555 25.93 -10.41 20.46
CA PRO A 555 24.88 -10.37 21.46
C PRO A 555 24.40 -8.93 21.65
N PHE A 556 23.13 -8.80 22.00
CA PHE A 556 22.58 -7.53 22.40
C PHE A 556 22.97 -7.21 23.85
N GLY A 557 23.32 -5.95 24.12
CA GLY A 557 23.81 -5.54 25.44
C GLY A 557 23.83 -4.04 25.63
N ILE A 558 24.09 -3.61 26.87
CA ILE A 558 24.29 -2.20 27.22
C ILE A 558 25.77 -1.88 27.09
N ILE A 559 26.12 -0.89 26.25
CA ILE A 559 27.51 -0.50 26.05
C ILE A 559 28.00 0.27 27.30
N THR A 560 29.02 -0.28 27.97
CA THR A 560 29.65 0.34 29.17
C THR A 560 31.08 0.81 28.93
N GLY A 561 31.67 0.42 27.80
CA GLY A 561 33.00 0.81 27.34
C GLY A 561 32.96 1.70 26.08
N PRO A 562 34.08 1.77 25.33
CA PRO A 562 34.15 2.55 24.10
C PRO A 562 33.19 2.05 23.01
N VAL A 563 32.47 2.98 22.38
CA VAL A 563 31.71 2.73 21.15
C VAL A 563 32.68 2.64 19.96
N VAL A 564 32.58 1.58 19.17
CA VAL A 564 33.43 1.34 17.99
C VAL A 564 32.71 1.56 16.66
N PHE A 565 31.39 1.53 16.68
CA PHE A 565 30.54 1.88 15.53
C PHE A 565 29.23 2.49 16.03
N ASN A 566 28.69 3.47 15.31
CA ASN A 566 27.39 4.06 15.58
C ASN A 566 26.72 4.45 14.26
N TYR A 567 25.44 4.16 14.15
CA TYR A 567 24.57 4.66 13.10
C TYR A 567 23.23 5.08 13.70
N LEU A 568 22.99 6.39 13.73
CA LEU A 568 21.84 6.99 14.40
C LEU A 568 21.74 6.47 15.85
N GLU A 569 20.66 5.78 16.19
CA GLU A 569 20.40 5.29 17.55
C GLU A 569 20.96 3.89 17.81
N GLY A 570 21.46 3.19 16.79
CA GLY A 570 22.07 1.86 16.92
C GLY A 570 23.60 1.91 17.00
N SER A 571 24.21 1.10 17.86
CA SER A 571 25.66 1.16 18.13
C SER A 571 26.29 -0.21 18.39
N VAL A 572 27.59 -0.33 18.11
CA VAL A 572 28.45 -1.43 18.57
C VAL A 572 29.48 -0.85 19.54
N GLY A 573 29.67 -1.50 20.68
CA GLY A 573 30.65 -1.04 21.67
C GLY A 573 31.09 -2.14 22.62
N GLU A 574 32.11 -1.84 23.41
CA GLU A 574 32.65 -2.76 24.41
C GLU A 574 31.80 -2.77 25.68
N ILE A 575 31.78 -3.90 26.38
CA ILE A 575 31.32 -4.01 27.77
C ILE A 575 32.51 -4.13 28.72
N ALA A 576 32.25 -4.19 30.04
CA ALA A 576 33.27 -4.14 31.08
C ALA A 576 34.39 -5.20 30.97
N ASP A 577 34.14 -6.34 30.33
CA ASP A 577 35.12 -7.41 30.10
C ASP A 577 35.91 -7.27 28.78
N GLY A 578 35.61 -6.25 27.96
CA GLY A 578 36.24 -5.98 26.67
C GLY A 578 35.62 -6.72 25.48
N SER A 579 34.55 -7.49 25.66
CA SER A 579 33.77 -8.07 24.57
C SER A 579 32.84 -7.03 23.92
N TYR A 580 32.41 -7.29 22.68
CA TYR A 580 31.55 -6.40 21.92
C TYR A 580 30.07 -6.82 21.99
N VAL A 581 29.20 -5.84 22.12
CA VAL A 581 27.74 -5.98 22.04
C VAL A 581 27.17 -5.01 21.01
N TYR A 582 25.96 -5.31 20.51
CA TYR A 582 25.14 -4.36 19.77
C TYR A 582 24.07 -3.76 20.70
N GLU A 583 23.97 -2.44 20.75
CA GLU A 583 22.89 -1.73 21.45
C GLU A 583 21.99 -1.05 20.40
N PRO A 584 20.74 -1.50 20.23
CA PRO A 584 19.79 -0.87 19.32
C PRO A 584 19.13 0.36 19.97
N ARG A 585 18.35 1.09 19.17
CA ARG A 585 17.46 2.15 19.69
C ARG A 585 16.55 1.65 20.80
N ASP A 586 16.16 2.55 21.70
CA ASP A 586 15.37 2.22 22.88
C ASP A 586 14.02 1.57 22.53
N ASP A 587 13.29 2.11 21.54
CA ASP A 587 11.98 1.61 21.06
C ASP A 587 12.01 0.18 20.46
N GLN A 588 13.19 -0.43 20.31
CA GLN A 588 13.33 -1.79 19.79
C GLN A 588 13.77 -2.81 20.85
N LYS A 589 14.19 -2.34 22.04
CA LYS A 589 14.80 -3.17 23.07
C LYS A 589 13.84 -4.24 23.62
N GLY A 590 12.57 -3.89 23.84
CA GLY A 590 11.53 -4.84 24.24
C GLY A 590 11.15 -5.78 23.11
N ASN A 591 10.90 -5.22 21.92
CA ASN A 591 10.48 -5.99 20.74
C ASN A 591 11.47 -7.09 20.36
N LEU A 592 12.78 -6.76 20.37
CA LEU A 592 13.82 -7.75 20.08
C LEU A 592 13.95 -8.80 21.17
N ALA A 593 13.78 -8.43 22.45
CA ALA A 593 13.86 -9.36 23.56
C ALA A 593 12.75 -10.41 23.45
N ARG A 594 11.52 -9.96 23.18
CA ARG A 594 10.36 -10.84 22.94
C ARG A 594 10.52 -11.70 21.70
N ALA A 595 11.16 -11.21 20.64
CA ALA A 595 11.49 -12.02 19.46
C ALA A 595 12.50 -13.13 19.79
N ILE A 596 13.55 -12.83 20.56
CA ILE A 596 14.54 -13.82 21.02
C ILE A 596 13.89 -14.86 21.93
N PHE A 597 13.12 -14.43 22.93
CA PHE A 597 12.40 -15.33 23.84
C PHE A 597 11.45 -16.25 23.09
N TYR A 598 10.74 -15.70 22.10
CA TYR A 598 9.88 -16.47 21.22
C TYR A 598 10.65 -17.53 20.45
N MET A 599 11.74 -17.18 19.75
CA MET A 599 12.51 -18.16 18.99
C MET A 599 13.09 -19.26 19.89
N ALA A 600 13.62 -18.86 21.05
CA ALA A 600 14.14 -19.77 22.04
C ALA A 600 13.06 -20.72 22.59
N THR A 601 11.78 -20.33 22.60
CA THR A 601 10.68 -21.16 23.11
C THR A 601 10.02 -21.99 22.00
N CYS A 602 9.73 -21.36 20.87
CA CYS A 602 8.97 -21.92 19.76
C CYS A 602 9.63 -23.17 19.21
N TYR A 603 10.96 -23.19 19.10
CA TYR A 603 11.67 -24.28 18.43
C TYR A 603 12.38 -25.25 19.39
N ASN A 604 12.28 -25.03 20.71
CA ASN A 604 13.02 -25.79 21.71
C ASN A 604 12.50 -27.21 21.93
N GLY A 605 13.45 -28.13 22.08
CA GLY A 605 13.21 -29.46 22.63
C GLY A 605 12.35 -30.35 21.72
N PRO A 606 11.88 -31.50 22.25
CA PRO A 606 11.21 -32.53 21.46
C PRO A 606 9.90 -32.09 20.79
N ASN A 607 9.26 -31.03 21.30
CA ASN A 607 8.03 -30.48 20.73
C ASN A 607 8.28 -29.37 19.69
N GLY A 608 9.53 -28.92 19.55
CA GLY A 608 10.02 -28.03 18.49
C GLY A 608 10.83 -28.81 17.45
N THR A 609 12.10 -28.44 17.23
CA THR A 609 12.98 -29.13 16.26
C THR A 609 13.63 -30.40 16.82
N GLY A 610 13.54 -30.62 18.13
CA GLY A 610 14.29 -31.65 18.85
C GLY A 610 15.65 -31.18 19.39
N ASP A 611 16.02 -29.92 19.13
CA ASP A 611 17.30 -29.33 19.56
C ASP A 611 17.15 -28.41 20.78
N ASP A 612 18.28 -28.04 21.39
CA ASP A 612 18.34 -27.02 22.45
C ASP A 612 18.43 -25.63 21.81
N TRP A 613 17.42 -24.80 22.05
CA TRP A 613 17.29 -23.43 21.53
C TRP A 613 17.57 -22.35 22.58
N SER A 614 18.25 -22.72 23.68
CA SER A 614 18.75 -21.74 24.65
C SER A 614 19.56 -20.63 23.97
N ILE A 615 19.44 -19.42 24.51
CA ILE A 615 20.19 -18.28 24.00
C ILE A 615 21.70 -18.55 24.15
N PRO A 616 22.54 -18.07 23.21
CA PRO A 616 23.98 -18.29 23.28
C PRO A 616 24.58 -17.84 24.61
N SER A 617 25.60 -18.55 25.10
CA SER A 617 26.25 -18.26 26.40
C SER A 617 26.84 -16.84 26.55
N ASN A 618 27.05 -16.13 25.44
CA ASN A 618 27.52 -14.74 25.41
C ASN A 618 26.38 -13.71 25.32
N GLN A 619 25.12 -14.15 25.22
CA GLN A 619 23.94 -13.30 25.34
C GLN A 619 23.48 -13.32 26.81
N ASP A 620 23.50 -12.16 27.44
CA ASP A 620 23.00 -12.00 28.81
C ASP A 620 21.47 -12.01 28.82
N GLN A 621 20.85 -12.97 29.50
CA GLN A 621 19.39 -13.06 29.61
C GLN A 621 18.81 -11.93 30.48
N ASP A 622 19.55 -11.44 31.47
CA ASP A 622 19.06 -10.44 32.41
C ASP A 622 18.90 -9.10 31.71
N VAL A 623 19.82 -8.76 30.79
CA VAL A 623 19.68 -7.59 29.92
C VAL A 623 18.41 -7.70 29.06
N LEU A 624 18.16 -8.85 28.44
CA LEU A 624 16.96 -9.05 27.61
C LEU A 624 15.68 -8.97 28.45
N LYS A 625 15.66 -9.57 29.65
CA LYS A 625 14.51 -9.49 30.56
C LYS A 625 14.27 -8.05 31.02
N ASN A 626 15.34 -7.32 31.36
CA ASN A 626 15.24 -5.91 31.75
C ASN A 626 14.65 -5.05 30.63
N TRP A 627 15.08 -5.28 29.39
CA TRP A 627 14.52 -4.60 28.23
C TRP A 627 13.07 -4.97 27.96
N HIS A 628 12.71 -6.25 28.07
CA HIS A 628 11.33 -6.70 27.93
C HIS A 628 10.36 -6.03 28.91
N PHE A 629 10.75 -5.86 30.18
CA PHE A 629 9.91 -5.18 31.17
C PHE A 629 10.01 -3.65 31.15
N GLY A 630 11.12 -3.10 30.66
CA GLY A 630 11.32 -1.66 30.48
C GLY A 630 10.62 -1.08 29.25
N ASP A 631 10.43 -1.90 28.22
CA ASP A 631 9.77 -1.57 26.95
C ASP A 631 8.66 -2.59 26.66
N LEU A 632 7.48 -2.35 27.25
CA LEU A 632 6.31 -3.22 27.11
C LEU A 632 5.71 -3.15 25.69
N PRO A 633 4.96 -4.17 25.24
CA PRO A 633 4.33 -4.15 23.93
C PRO A 633 3.55 -2.88 23.64
N ASP A 634 3.87 -2.25 22.51
CA ASP A 634 3.24 -1.01 22.06
C ASP A 634 2.25 -1.26 20.92
N ASN A 635 1.59 -0.19 20.46
CA ASN A 635 0.59 -0.29 19.39
C ASN A 635 1.19 -0.73 18.04
N TYR A 636 2.50 -0.56 17.82
CA TYR A 636 3.18 -1.07 16.63
C TYR A 636 3.39 -2.58 16.75
N GLU A 637 3.94 -3.04 17.86
CA GLU A 637 4.24 -4.44 18.07
C GLU A 637 2.96 -5.29 18.10
N ILE A 638 1.90 -4.81 18.75
CA ILE A 638 0.57 -5.47 18.75
C ILE A 638 0.03 -5.60 17.33
N ALA A 639 0.06 -4.52 16.54
CA ALA A 639 -0.46 -4.55 15.17
C ALA A 639 0.33 -5.53 14.30
N ARG A 640 1.66 -5.50 14.42
CA ARG A 640 2.57 -6.40 13.73
C ARG A 640 2.28 -7.85 14.10
N HIS A 641 2.09 -8.11 15.39
CA HIS A 641 1.80 -9.44 15.94
C HIS A 641 0.47 -10.01 15.44
N GLU A 642 -0.59 -9.21 15.36
CA GLU A 642 -1.87 -9.64 14.78
C GLU A 642 -1.76 -9.97 13.28
N LEU A 643 -0.97 -9.21 12.51
CA LEU A 643 -0.70 -9.52 11.10
C LEU A 643 0.06 -10.85 10.95
N ILE A 644 1.08 -11.07 11.78
CA ILE A 644 1.85 -12.32 11.76
C ILE A 644 0.96 -13.48 12.19
N TYR A 645 0.10 -13.32 13.20
CA TYR A 645 -0.85 -14.36 13.60
C TYR A 645 -1.79 -14.73 12.46
N GLU A 646 -2.32 -13.77 11.71
CA GLU A 646 -3.16 -14.06 10.55
C GLU A 646 -2.40 -14.79 9.43
N THR A 647 -1.11 -14.52 9.28
CA THR A 647 -0.25 -15.10 8.25
C THR A 647 0.25 -16.50 8.62
N GLN A 648 0.83 -16.64 9.81
CA GLN A 648 1.53 -17.84 10.27
C GLN A 648 0.71 -18.67 11.27
N ASN A 649 -0.46 -18.20 11.71
CA ASN A 649 -1.36 -18.92 12.62
C ASN A 649 -0.74 -19.29 13.98
N ASN A 650 0.25 -18.53 14.43
CA ASN A 650 0.83 -18.65 15.76
C ASN A 650 1.14 -17.29 16.40
N ARG A 651 1.11 -17.24 17.73
CA ARG A 651 1.27 -16.00 18.50
C ARG A 651 2.55 -16.07 19.33
N ASN A 652 3.31 -14.98 19.34
CA ASN A 652 4.39 -14.77 20.31
C ASN A 652 3.81 -14.61 21.73
N PRO A 653 4.03 -15.56 22.66
CA PRO A 653 3.48 -15.51 24.02
C PRO A 653 3.99 -14.35 24.86
N TYR A 654 5.17 -13.84 24.54
CA TYR A 654 5.81 -12.77 25.31
C TYR A 654 5.28 -11.39 24.94
N ILE A 655 4.60 -11.26 23.79
CA ILE A 655 3.80 -10.08 23.44
C ILE A 655 2.45 -10.16 24.17
N ASP A 656 1.74 -11.28 24.04
CA ASP A 656 0.40 -11.46 24.64
C ASP A 656 0.40 -11.53 26.18
N SER A 657 1.52 -11.92 26.79
CA SER A 657 1.67 -12.04 28.24
C SER A 657 3.11 -11.81 28.64
N VAL A 658 3.40 -10.57 29.04
CA VAL A 658 4.75 -10.17 29.49
C VAL A 658 5.25 -10.98 30.68
N ASP A 659 4.36 -11.54 31.49
CA ASP A 659 4.70 -12.33 32.68
C ASP A 659 5.35 -13.68 32.34
N PHE A 660 5.12 -14.26 31.15
CA PHE A 660 5.69 -15.57 30.83
C PHE A 660 7.22 -15.57 30.81
N ALA A 661 7.84 -14.44 30.45
CA ALA A 661 9.29 -14.31 30.45
C ALA A 661 9.90 -14.48 31.85
N CYS A 662 9.13 -14.21 32.92
CA CYS A 662 9.60 -14.36 34.28
C CYS A 662 9.87 -15.82 34.68
N PHE A 663 9.12 -16.76 34.09
CA PHE A 663 9.10 -18.17 34.50
C PHE A 663 10.01 -19.06 33.62
N VAL A 664 10.78 -18.44 32.72
CA VAL A 664 11.66 -19.13 31.79
C VAL A 664 13.09 -18.65 32.00
N ASN A 665 14.00 -19.57 32.28
CA ASN A 665 15.42 -19.33 32.18
C ASN A 665 15.86 -19.60 30.73
N PHE A 666 16.10 -18.54 29.97
CA PHE A 666 16.42 -18.66 28.54
C PHE A 666 17.83 -19.17 28.26
N SER A 667 18.72 -19.15 29.26
CA SER A 667 20.11 -19.64 29.10
C SER A 667 20.22 -21.16 29.11
N ASP A 668 19.22 -21.87 29.62
CA ASP A 668 19.19 -23.35 29.62
C ASP A 668 17.79 -23.94 29.33
N MET A 669 16.83 -23.08 28.98
CA MET A 669 15.42 -23.41 28.71
C MET A 669 14.77 -24.21 29.84
N THR A 670 15.04 -23.83 31.09
CA THR A 670 14.40 -24.43 32.29
C THR A 670 13.34 -23.52 32.90
N TYR A 671 12.37 -24.15 33.59
CA TYR A 671 11.34 -23.43 34.35
C TYR A 671 11.94 -22.76 35.60
N ASP A 672 11.65 -21.49 35.79
CA ASP A 672 12.03 -20.70 36.96
C ASP A 672 10.81 -20.44 37.86
N GLU A 673 10.81 -21.04 39.05
CA GLU A 673 9.69 -20.94 39.99
C GLU A 673 9.66 -19.63 40.78
N ASP A 674 10.79 -18.93 40.88
CA ASP A 674 10.96 -17.82 41.80
C ASP A 674 10.59 -16.47 41.18
N CYS A 675 10.34 -16.40 39.85
CA CYS A 675 10.00 -15.16 39.13
C CYS A 675 10.90 -13.99 39.62
N ALA A 676 12.18 -14.28 39.90
CA ALA A 676 13.06 -13.39 40.63
C ALA A 676 13.58 -12.32 39.66
N LEU A 677 12.74 -11.34 39.38
CA LEU A 677 13.12 -10.17 38.60
C LEU A 677 14.17 -9.38 39.39
N SER A 678 15.41 -9.40 38.95
CA SER A 678 16.39 -8.38 39.33
C SER A 678 16.09 -7.10 38.56
N LEU A 679 15.04 -6.37 38.94
CA LEU A 679 14.71 -5.05 38.41
C LEU A 679 14.45 -4.05 39.53
N ASP A 680 15.47 -3.26 39.86
CA ASP A 680 15.29 -1.97 40.52
C ASP A 680 14.63 -1.01 39.51
N GLU A 681 13.29 -0.91 39.54
CA GLU A 681 12.51 0.35 39.48
C GLU A 681 10.98 0.08 39.57
N ASN A 682 10.42 0.36 40.77
CA ASN A 682 9.01 0.48 41.17
C ASN A 682 7.94 -0.39 40.45
N ILE A 683 7.97 -1.70 40.72
CA ILE A 683 7.01 -2.76 40.33
C ILE A 683 5.53 -2.34 40.40
N VAL A 684 5.17 -1.42 41.29
CA VAL A 684 3.78 -0.97 41.49
C VAL A 684 3.26 -0.16 40.29
N GLU A 685 4.12 0.59 39.61
CA GLU A 685 3.70 1.47 38.51
C GLU A 685 3.51 0.70 37.20
N SER A 686 4.39 -0.26 36.91
CA SER A 686 4.31 -1.14 35.73
C SER A 686 3.11 -2.11 35.80
N ASN A 687 2.69 -2.50 37.00
CA ASN A 687 1.59 -3.46 37.20
C ASN A 687 0.24 -2.82 37.54
N LEU A 688 0.14 -1.49 37.60
CA LEU A 688 -1.09 -0.78 37.95
C LEU A 688 -2.05 -0.69 36.76
N VAL A 689 -3.15 -1.43 36.83
CA VAL A 689 -4.22 -1.42 35.83
C VAL A 689 -5.43 -0.64 36.35
N VAL A 690 -5.93 0.30 35.54
CA VAL A 690 -7.13 1.10 35.83
C VAL A 690 -8.05 1.04 34.60
N PHE A 691 -9.20 0.38 34.72
CA PHE A 691 -10.11 0.18 33.58
C PHE A 691 -11.58 0.10 34.02
N PRO A 692 -12.55 0.42 33.14
CA PRO A 692 -12.36 1.26 31.96
C PRO A 692 -11.93 2.67 32.39
N ASN A 693 -11.11 3.32 31.57
CA ASN A 693 -10.68 4.71 31.77
C ASN A 693 -10.53 5.37 30.39
N PRO A 694 -11.45 6.28 29.98
CA PRO A 694 -12.52 6.91 30.76
C PRO A 694 -13.69 5.99 31.19
N SER A 695 -14.47 6.41 32.20
CA SER A 695 -15.68 5.68 32.67
C SER A 695 -16.77 6.63 33.20
N ASN A 696 -18.04 6.22 33.13
CA ASN A 696 -19.20 6.95 33.68
C ASN A 696 -20.03 6.11 34.69
N ASP A 697 -19.56 4.92 35.07
CA ASP A 697 -20.28 4.02 35.98
C ASP A 697 -19.35 3.33 36.98
N MET A 698 -18.63 2.28 36.54
CA MET A 698 -17.73 1.51 37.39
C MET A 698 -16.30 1.55 36.86
N VAL A 699 -15.34 1.62 37.78
CA VAL A 699 -13.89 1.59 37.52
C VAL A 699 -13.27 0.51 38.40
N TYR A 700 -12.39 -0.28 37.81
CA TYR A 700 -11.63 -1.36 38.45
C TYR A 700 -10.18 -0.93 38.55
N VAL A 701 -9.61 -1.05 39.74
CA VAL A 701 -8.21 -0.74 40.02
C VAL A 701 -7.55 -1.94 40.66
N GLN A 702 -6.49 -2.45 40.03
CA GLN A 702 -5.71 -3.57 40.54
C GLN A 702 -4.22 -3.32 40.28
N VAL A 703 -3.36 -3.93 41.10
CA VAL A 703 -1.93 -4.06 40.81
C VAL A 703 -1.68 -5.54 40.58
N ASN A 704 -1.33 -5.93 39.36
CA ASN A 704 -1.22 -7.35 39.00
C ASN A 704 -0.25 -8.07 39.94
N GLY A 705 -0.73 -9.15 40.58
CA GLY A 705 0.04 -9.94 41.53
C GLY A 705 0.29 -9.31 42.92
N ILE A 706 -0.20 -8.09 43.20
CA ILE A 706 0.10 -7.34 44.43
C ILE A 706 -1.18 -6.83 45.10
N ASN A 707 -1.26 -6.97 46.42
CA ASN A 707 -2.39 -6.44 47.19
C ASN A 707 -2.30 -4.92 47.35
N ILE A 708 -3.41 -4.23 47.12
CA ILE A 708 -3.51 -2.79 47.39
C ILE A 708 -3.72 -2.60 48.90
N GLU A 709 -2.74 -2.08 49.61
CA GLU A 709 -2.90 -1.71 51.03
C GLU A 709 -3.85 -0.52 51.16
N LYS A 710 -3.65 0.49 50.31
CA LYS A 710 -4.42 1.74 50.33
C LYS A 710 -4.59 2.33 48.94
N LEU A 711 -5.82 2.76 48.63
CA LEU A 711 -6.15 3.56 47.45
C LEU A 711 -6.88 4.83 47.86
N THR A 712 -6.40 5.98 47.40
CA THR A 712 -7.07 7.28 47.61
C THR A 712 -7.36 7.96 46.28
N ILE A 713 -8.56 8.52 46.14
CA ILE A 713 -8.99 9.28 44.97
C ILE A 713 -9.04 10.74 45.35
N THR A 714 -8.37 11.59 44.58
CA THR A 714 -8.27 13.02 44.82
C THR A 714 -8.77 13.79 43.62
N ASP A 715 -9.57 14.84 43.83
CA ASP A 715 -9.92 15.79 42.77
C ASP A 715 -8.73 16.70 42.43
N MET A 716 -8.80 17.45 41.32
CA MET A 716 -7.71 18.35 40.89
C MET A 716 -7.41 19.50 41.87
N THR A 717 -8.22 19.70 42.92
CA THR A 717 -7.95 20.68 43.97
C THR A 717 -7.21 20.09 45.18
N GLY A 718 -6.89 18.78 45.13
CA GLY A 718 -6.21 18.07 46.21
C GLY A 718 -7.16 17.54 47.30
N ARG A 719 -8.48 17.63 47.10
CA ARG A 719 -9.46 17.11 48.06
C ARG A 719 -9.73 15.63 47.80
N VAL A 720 -9.63 14.82 48.85
CA VAL A 720 -9.93 13.38 48.79
C VAL A 720 -11.44 13.17 48.62
N VAL A 721 -11.81 12.44 47.56
CA VAL A 721 -13.20 12.13 47.19
C VAL A 721 -13.54 10.65 47.37
N GLY A 722 -12.56 9.78 47.62
CA GLY A 722 -12.76 8.37 47.97
C GLY A 722 -11.51 7.73 48.59
N GLU A 723 -11.68 6.77 49.49
CA GLU A 723 -10.61 5.99 50.11
C GLU A 723 -11.05 4.51 50.27
N PHE A 724 -10.17 3.59 49.89
CA PHE A 724 -10.40 2.15 49.87
C PHE A 724 -9.16 1.42 50.41
N ASN A 725 -9.33 0.29 51.11
CA ASN A 725 -8.24 -0.42 51.78
C ASN A 725 -8.31 -1.93 51.53
N SER A 726 -7.13 -2.56 51.39
CA SER A 726 -6.87 -4.02 51.40
C SER A 726 -7.80 -4.90 50.56
N GLU A 727 -7.67 -4.82 49.23
CA GLU A 727 -8.25 -5.79 48.29
C GLU A 727 -7.29 -6.09 47.12
N MET A 728 -7.42 -7.26 46.49
CA MET A 728 -6.66 -7.59 45.27
C MET A 728 -7.09 -6.74 44.06
N ALA A 729 -8.37 -6.33 44.05
CA ALA A 729 -8.93 -5.46 43.02
C ALA A 729 -10.04 -4.61 43.65
N VAL A 730 -9.88 -3.29 43.58
CA VAL A 730 -10.81 -2.31 44.13
C VAL A 730 -11.83 -1.90 43.07
N LYS A 731 -13.11 -1.97 43.41
CA LYS A 731 -14.22 -1.51 42.55
C LYS A 731 -14.70 -0.14 43.01
N ILE A 732 -14.64 0.84 42.11
CA ILE A 732 -15.01 2.24 42.37
C ILE A 732 -16.25 2.55 41.56
N ASN A 733 -17.33 2.97 42.22
CA ASN A 733 -18.50 3.53 41.54
C ASN A 733 -18.29 5.05 41.37
N VAL A 734 -18.21 5.49 40.11
CA VAL A 734 -17.95 6.89 39.74
C VAL A 734 -19.21 7.63 39.28
N LYS A 735 -20.40 7.02 39.37
CA LYS A 735 -21.66 7.60 38.90
C LYS A 735 -22.05 8.89 39.63
N ASP A 736 -21.65 9.03 40.89
CA ASP A 736 -21.92 10.21 41.70
C ASP A 736 -20.77 11.25 41.65
N PHE A 737 -19.73 11.00 40.85
CA PHE A 737 -18.61 11.91 40.69
C PHE A 737 -18.96 12.93 39.61
N ASN A 738 -18.53 14.18 39.78
CA ASN A 738 -18.66 15.15 38.70
C ASN A 738 -17.73 14.75 37.54
N ALA A 739 -18.19 14.93 36.30
CA ALA A 739 -17.35 14.72 35.12
C ALA A 739 -16.05 15.55 35.22
N GLY A 740 -14.91 14.92 34.94
CA GLY A 740 -13.60 15.55 35.11
C GLY A 740 -12.45 14.55 35.35
N SER A 741 -11.26 15.10 35.57
CA SER A 741 -10.05 14.32 35.90
C SER A 741 -9.86 14.18 37.41
N TYR A 742 -9.42 13.00 37.83
CA TYR A 742 -9.08 12.65 39.20
C TYR A 742 -7.72 11.96 39.24
N ILE A 743 -7.05 11.99 40.40
CA ILE A 743 -5.80 11.28 40.65
C ILE A 743 -6.06 10.13 41.62
N LEU A 744 -5.67 8.92 41.22
CA LEU A 744 -5.60 7.75 42.09
C LEU A 744 -4.20 7.67 42.68
N ASN A 745 -4.06 7.62 44.01
CA ASN A 745 -2.81 7.27 44.67
C ASN A 745 -2.95 5.88 45.29
N ILE A 746 -2.08 4.97 44.89
CA ILE A 746 -2.09 3.55 45.28
C ILE A 746 -0.83 3.28 46.10
N THR A 747 -0.99 2.59 47.22
CA THR A 747 0.10 2.11 48.08
C THR A 747 -0.04 0.61 48.28
N THR A 748 1.08 -0.10 48.12
CA THR A 748 1.21 -1.54 48.33
C THR A 748 2.41 -1.81 49.25
N ASP A 749 2.61 -3.07 49.62
CA ASP A 749 3.80 -3.54 50.33
C ASP A 749 5.08 -3.46 49.48
N GLN A 750 4.95 -3.31 48.16
CA GLN A 750 6.04 -3.24 47.19
C GLN A 750 6.33 -1.80 46.69
N GLY A 751 5.60 -0.78 47.14
CA GLY A 751 5.82 0.62 46.74
C GLY A 751 4.54 1.45 46.60
N SER A 752 4.62 2.55 45.84
CA SER A 752 3.46 3.40 45.58
C SER A 752 3.48 3.93 44.15
N ALA A 753 2.29 4.08 43.55
CA ALA A 753 2.10 4.60 42.20
C ALA A 753 0.92 5.58 42.12
N GLN A 754 0.87 6.37 41.05
CA GLN A 754 -0.24 7.28 40.76
C GLN A 754 -0.78 7.05 39.36
N ARG A 755 -2.10 7.15 39.18
CA ARG A 755 -2.71 7.07 37.84
C ARG A 755 -3.89 8.02 37.69
N LYS A 756 -4.01 8.61 36.51
CA LYS A 756 -5.11 9.52 36.18
C LYS A 756 -6.38 8.72 35.89
N LEU A 757 -7.50 9.16 36.45
CA LEU A 757 -8.84 8.66 36.16
C LEU A 757 -9.66 9.77 35.48
N ILE A 758 -10.36 9.44 34.40
CA ILE A 758 -11.28 10.33 33.68
C ILE A 758 -12.72 9.85 33.90
N VAL A 759 -13.54 10.68 34.54
CA VAL A 759 -14.99 10.46 34.72
C VAL A 759 -15.74 11.28 33.67
N GLN A 760 -16.65 10.63 32.93
CA GLN A 760 -17.46 11.24 31.85
C GLN A 760 -18.86 11.64 32.30
#